data_AF-A0A369LZG2-F1
#
_entry.id   AF-A0A369LZG2-F1
#
_cell.length_a   1.000
_cell.length_b   1.000
_cell.length_c   1.000
_cell.angle_alpha   90.00
_cell.angle_beta   90.00
_cell.angle_gamma   90.00
#
_symmetry.space_group_name_H-M   'P 1'
#
loop_
_entity.id
_entity.type
_entity.pdbx_description
1 polymer ?
#
loop_
_entity_poly.entity_id
_entity_poly.type
_entity_poly.pdbx_seq_one_letter_code
_entity_poly.pdbx_strand_id
1 'polypeptide(L)'
;MELLELSLLMLATVLLSSVIDQLVPKVSSPLIQIGLGLAIAVVMGTQINIDLDPNLFLVLLIAPLLYDEAKNLNKQALWENKRPVLSLAVGLVIASALIVGFAVKWLVPSIPLAAAFALGAALGPTDAVSVASLAKQVKIPARSRNILESESIINDASGIVSFQFAIAAAVTGTFSLVGATANFFFAFLGGILVGVALGYLGNFIVRRVRSWGLENTTFHVLFEVFVPFIVYLVANALGTSGIIAVVAAGILNVVSPRTIGPSVSRMNIVSTSVWRVLAFALNGIVFVLLGTQLPRAMQRTWENVTIDNGVLIGYILGITALMLAVRFVWVFAMERLHRQRTGRMTLDELRSTAIMTLAGPKGTITLAVAFTIPFSIPQRELLLFLACGVIVVTMLLATFVVPLIAPKKEPEDVERFDEEQASIEMLRSVVEELAARQTSENRAATQMVIRAYNERIAHLKNKGDVTNESMTPLRLRANRWEHDFVLDLLEREEVDELAGYRYLKRLSRTENLLKHHADRISLQIVYLRLRTLAHAGWHRLVEALPGDDLTERVLAERDLRVRSNEHVIEKLQAELASPTSEEPAEHLSALLLEYQRLVQTARAANPSITALATSVDKAADIKRAGLRLELEAIQSSYEDGSLPRASYKRLRENVALMQMDLEDNL
;
A
#
# COMPACT_ATOMS: atom_id res chain seq x y z
N MET A 1 -8.04 37.05 2.36
CA MET A 1 -8.87 36.27 3.30
C MET A 1 -9.66 35.21 2.56
N GLU A 2 -10.45 35.55 1.53
CA GLU A 2 -11.28 34.61 0.77
C GLU A 2 -10.54 33.39 0.18
N LEU A 3 -9.37 33.58 -0.44
CA LEU A 3 -8.55 32.45 -0.97
C LEU A 3 -8.07 31.51 0.14
N LEU A 4 -7.73 32.05 1.32
CA LEU A 4 -7.30 31.24 2.46
C LEU A 4 -8.50 30.45 3.02
N GLU A 5 -9.65 31.09 3.20
CA GLU A 5 -10.89 30.45 3.65
C GLU A 5 -11.31 29.33 2.70
N LEU A 6 -11.24 29.57 1.39
CA LEU A 6 -11.49 28.56 0.37
C LEU A 6 -10.50 27.40 0.48
N SER A 7 -9.20 27.68 0.63
CA SER A 7 -8.19 26.63 0.75
C SER A 7 -8.40 25.75 2.00
N LEU A 8 -8.79 26.37 3.12
CA LEU A 8 -9.10 25.67 4.37
C LEU A 8 -10.39 24.84 4.24
N LEU A 9 -11.41 25.38 3.57
CA LEU A 9 -12.64 24.66 3.27
C LEU A 9 -12.35 23.42 2.40
N MET A 10 -11.53 23.57 1.36
CA MET A 10 -11.12 22.44 0.51
C MET A 10 -10.37 21.38 1.33
N LEU A 11 -9.40 21.78 2.15
CA LEU A 11 -8.65 20.87 3.01
C LEU A 11 -9.57 20.14 4.00
N ALA A 12 -10.49 20.87 4.66
CA ALA A 12 -11.46 20.29 5.59
C ALA A 12 -12.38 19.28 4.89
N THR A 13 -12.77 19.56 3.64
CA THR A 13 -13.60 18.68 2.82
C THR A 13 -12.86 17.40 2.44
N VAL A 14 -11.58 17.52 2.05
CA VAL A 14 -10.73 16.36 1.78
C VAL A 14 -10.53 15.52 3.04
N LEU A 15 -10.33 16.14 4.20
CA LEU A 15 -10.23 15.44 5.47
C LEU A 15 -11.52 14.70 5.81
N LEU A 16 -12.68 15.34 5.64
CA LEU A 16 -13.98 14.70 5.81
C LEU A 16 -14.16 13.51 4.85
N SER A 17 -13.70 13.64 3.60
CA SER A 17 -13.77 12.56 2.61
C SER A 17 -13.00 11.30 3.06
N SER A 18 -11.88 11.46 3.76
CA SER A 18 -11.09 10.33 4.28
C SER A 18 -11.82 9.53 5.36
N VAL A 19 -12.69 10.18 6.13
CA VAL A 19 -13.54 9.52 7.14
C VAL A 19 -14.70 8.80 6.45
N ILE A 20 -15.32 9.45 5.46
CA ILE A 20 -16.44 8.85 4.70
C ILE A 20 -15.98 7.63 3.89
N ASP A 21 -14.77 7.64 3.32
CA ASP A 21 -14.17 6.50 2.61
C ASP A 21 -14.14 5.24 3.48
N GLN A 22 -13.88 5.39 4.80
CA GLN A 22 -13.90 4.28 5.75
C GLN A 22 -15.32 3.76 6.05
N LEU A 23 -16.34 4.63 5.94
CA LEU A 23 -17.74 4.28 6.19
C LEU A 23 -18.39 3.64 4.96
N VAL A 24 -18.01 4.05 3.75
CA VAL A 24 -18.61 3.63 2.48
C VAL A 24 -17.54 3.07 1.52
N PRO A 25 -16.92 1.92 1.84
CA PRO A 25 -15.79 1.38 1.06
C PRO A 25 -16.16 0.92 -0.36
N LYS A 26 -17.46 0.93 -0.69
CA LYS A 26 -17.97 0.59 -2.03
C LYS A 26 -17.83 1.74 -3.03
N VAL A 27 -17.66 2.98 -2.56
CA VAL A 27 -17.54 4.16 -3.42
C VAL A 27 -16.07 4.60 -3.45
N SER A 28 -15.58 5.02 -4.61
CA SER A 28 -14.21 5.52 -4.74
C SER A 28 -14.05 6.89 -4.05
N SER A 29 -12.94 7.10 -3.34
CA SER A 29 -12.62 8.37 -2.66
C SER A 29 -12.76 9.61 -3.58
N PRO A 30 -12.28 9.58 -4.84
CA PRO A 30 -12.51 10.68 -5.78
C PRO A 30 -13.99 11.02 -6.03
N LEU A 31 -14.89 10.03 -6.10
CA LEU A 31 -16.33 10.28 -6.28
C LEU A 31 -16.94 10.91 -5.03
N ILE A 32 -16.50 10.51 -3.84
CA ILE A 32 -16.90 11.13 -2.57
C ILE A 32 -16.47 12.60 -2.56
N GLN A 33 -15.25 12.91 -2.98
CA GLN A 33 -14.71 14.27 -3.04
C GLN A 33 -15.49 15.15 -4.02
N ILE A 34 -15.80 14.65 -5.23
CA ILE A 34 -16.65 15.36 -6.20
C ILE A 34 -18.05 15.62 -5.60
N GLY A 35 -18.65 14.61 -4.96
CA GLY A 35 -19.96 14.74 -4.32
C GLY A 35 -20.00 15.77 -3.19
N LEU A 36 -18.95 15.82 -2.36
CA LEU A 36 -18.81 16.85 -1.32
C LEU A 36 -18.62 18.25 -1.93
N GLY A 37 -17.80 18.37 -2.97
CA GLY A 37 -17.65 19.63 -3.72
C GLY A 37 -18.97 20.12 -4.31
N LEU A 38 -19.77 19.20 -4.86
CA LEU A 38 -21.11 19.50 -5.36
C LEU A 38 -22.03 20.00 -4.23
N ALA A 39 -22.02 19.35 -3.06
CA ALA A 39 -22.80 19.76 -1.91
C ALA A 39 -22.42 21.18 -1.44
N ILE A 40 -21.12 21.49 -1.42
CA ILE A 40 -20.62 22.84 -1.09
C ILE A 40 -21.17 23.87 -2.08
N ALA A 41 -21.09 23.61 -3.39
CA ALA A 41 -21.59 24.54 -4.40
C ALA A 41 -23.11 24.75 -4.32
N VAL A 42 -23.88 23.71 -3.96
CA VAL A 42 -25.33 23.84 -3.77
C VAL A 42 -25.66 24.65 -2.52
N VAL A 43 -24.97 24.42 -1.40
CA VAL A 43 -25.23 25.11 -0.13
C VAL A 43 -24.78 26.57 -0.15
N MET A 44 -23.60 26.85 -0.72
CA MET A 44 -23.02 28.21 -0.76
C MET A 44 -23.52 29.03 -1.97
N GLY A 45 -24.21 28.40 -2.93
CA GLY A 45 -24.74 29.06 -4.12
C GLY A 45 -23.66 29.65 -5.04
N THR A 46 -24.04 30.63 -5.86
CA THR A 46 -23.17 31.28 -6.85
C THR A 46 -22.12 32.22 -6.26
N GLN A 47 -22.10 32.43 -4.94
CA GLN A 47 -21.31 33.48 -4.27
C GLN A 47 -19.79 33.28 -4.35
N ILE A 48 -19.28 32.07 -4.55
CA ILE A 48 -17.83 31.81 -4.54
C ILE A 48 -17.25 31.85 -5.95
N ASN A 49 -17.11 32.99 -6.61
CA ASN A 49 -16.47 33.02 -7.93
C ASN A 49 -14.98 32.67 -7.78
N ILE A 50 -14.62 31.41 -8.06
CA ILE A 50 -13.23 30.97 -7.98
C ILE A 50 -12.58 31.24 -9.34
N ASP A 51 -12.08 32.46 -9.53
CA ASP A 51 -11.13 32.75 -10.60
C ASP A 51 -9.75 32.24 -10.17
N LEU A 52 -9.49 30.95 -10.44
CA LEU A 52 -8.18 30.35 -10.25
C LEU A 52 -7.27 30.83 -11.38
N ASP A 53 -6.15 31.47 -11.04
CA ASP A 53 -5.07 31.68 -11.99
C ASP A 53 -4.59 30.30 -12.48
N PRO A 54 -4.71 29.99 -13.78
CA PRO A 54 -4.27 28.71 -14.33
C PRO A 54 -2.81 28.41 -14.03
N ASN A 55 -1.94 29.43 -13.97
CA ASN A 55 -0.53 29.23 -13.66
C ASN A 55 -0.34 28.80 -12.21
N LEU A 56 -1.03 29.42 -11.26
CA LEU A 56 -0.99 29.02 -9.86
C LEU A 56 -1.54 27.61 -9.67
N PHE A 57 -2.61 27.26 -10.37
CA PHE A 57 -3.19 25.92 -10.34
C PHE A 57 -2.18 24.86 -10.81
N LEU A 58 -1.51 25.11 -11.94
CA LEU A 58 -0.50 24.20 -12.48
C LEU A 58 0.72 24.06 -11.55
N VAL A 59 1.22 25.17 -11.01
CA VAL A 59 2.39 25.18 -10.10
C VAL A 59 2.08 24.48 -8.78
N LEU A 60 0.93 24.79 -8.18
CA LEU A 60 0.62 24.40 -6.80
C LEU A 60 0.13 22.96 -6.70
N LEU A 61 -0.69 22.52 -7.65
CA LEU A 61 -1.36 21.22 -7.58
C LEU A 61 -0.73 20.22 -8.53
N ILE A 62 -0.49 20.62 -9.79
CA ILE A 62 -0.18 19.66 -10.86
C ILE A 62 1.29 19.33 -10.94
N ALA A 63 2.18 20.32 -10.84
CA ALA A 63 3.62 20.07 -10.88
C ALA A 63 4.06 19.09 -9.78
N PRO A 64 3.65 19.24 -8.49
CA PRO A 64 4.01 18.26 -7.46
C PRO A 64 3.43 16.86 -7.72
N LEU A 65 2.17 16.76 -8.17
CA LEU A 65 1.53 15.47 -8.49
C LEU A 65 2.28 14.73 -9.60
N LEU A 66 2.55 15.41 -10.72
CA LEU A 66 3.27 14.83 -11.85
C LEU A 66 4.71 14.45 -11.50
N TYR A 67 5.35 15.22 -10.61
CA TYR A 67 6.68 14.88 -10.12
C TYR A 67 6.67 13.61 -9.27
N ASP A 68 5.70 13.49 -8.35
CA ASP A 68 5.53 12.30 -7.51
C ASP A 68 5.24 11.05 -8.34
N GLU A 69 4.37 11.17 -9.32
CA GLU A 69 4.09 10.10 -10.27
C GLU A 69 5.35 9.71 -11.07
N ALA A 70 6.03 10.69 -11.66
CA ALA A 70 7.22 10.45 -12.48
C ALA A 70 8.38 9.81 -11.70
N LYS A 71 8.60 10.19 -10.44
CA LYS A 71 9.70 9.63 -9.62
C LYS A 71 9.39 8.22 -9.07
N ASN A 72 8.12 7.82 -9.03
CA ASN A 72 7.67 6.52 -8.53
C ASN A 72 7.54 5.47 -9.65
N LEU A 73 7.83 5.82 -10.90
CA LEU A 73 7.81 4.90 -12.03
C LEU A 73 8.69 3.66 -11.80
N ASN A 74 8.11 2.48 -12.02
CA ASN A 74 8.86 1.23 -11.96
C ASN A 74 9.70 1.05 -13.23
N LYS A 75 11.01 1.32 -13.12
CA LYS A 75 11.98 1.16 -14.20
C LYS A 75 11.90 -0.22 -14.86
N GLN A 76 11.86 -1.29 -14.07
CA GLN A 76 11.89 -2.65 -14.60
C GLN A 76 10.61 -2.95 -15.40
N ALA A 77 9.44 -2.61 -14.86
CA ALA A 77 8.16 -2.82 -15.54
C ALA A 77 8.06 -2.05 -16.87
N LEU A 78 8.59 -0.81 -16.91
CA LEU A 78 8.64 0.01 -18.11
C LEU A 78 9.55 -0.60 -19.19
N TRP A 79 10.73 -1.09 -18.81
CA TRP A 79 11.68 -1.70 -19.75
C TRP A 79 11.15 -3.02 -20.33
N GLU A 80 10.53 -3.86 -19.49
CA GLU A 80 9.95 -5.13 -19.89
C GLU A 80 8.73 -4.96 -20.82
N ASN A 81 7.91 -3.93 -20.61
CA ASN A 81 6.68 -3.69 -21.37
C ASN A 81 6.72 -2.43 -22.26
N LYS A 82 7.90 -1.98 -22.68
CA LYS A 82 8.10 -0.69 -23.39
C LYS A 82 7.22 -0.50 -24.63
N ARG A 83 6.96 -1.56 -25.41
CA ARG A 83 6.14 -1.49 -26.64
C ARG A 83 4.64 -1.28 -26.31
N PRO A 84 4.00 -2.13 -25.48
CA PRO A 84 2.67 -1.86 -24.93
C PRO A 84 2.51 -0.47 -24.31
N VAL A 85 3.44 -0.10 -23.43
CA VAL A 85 3.34 1.16 -22.69
C VAL A 85 3.44 2.36 -23.64
N LEU A 86 4.39 2.42 -24.59
CA LEU A 86 4.45 3.52 -25.56
C LEU A 86 3.21 3.59 -26.46
N SER A 87 2.70 2.43 -26.89
CA SER A 87 1.53 2.36 -27.77
C SER A 87 0.29 2.94 -27.09
N LEU A 88 0.05 2.58 -25.82
CA LEU A 88 -1.08 3.08 -25.05
C LEU A 88 -0.86 4.52 -24.58
N ALA A 89 0.34 4.85 -24.13
CA ALA A 89 0.60 6.16 -23.53
C ALA A 89 0.84 7.28 -24.54
N VAL A 90 1.23 6.98 -25.78
CA VAL A 90 1.43 8.00 -26.83
C VAL A 90 0.48 7.77 -28.00
N GLY A 91 0.48 6.55 -28.55
CA GLY A 91 -0.31 6.22 -29.75
C GLY A 91 -1.81 6.38 -29.54
N LEU A 92 -2.35 5.75 -28.50
CA LEU A 92 -3.77 5.85 -28.16
C LEU A 92 -4.17 7.28 -27.77
N VAL A 93 -3.28 8.07 -27.16
CA VAL A 93 -3.57 9.46 -26.77
C VAL A 93 -3.74 10.35 -28.00
N ILE A 94 -2.80 10.26 -28.94
CA ILE A 94 -2.88 10.99 -30.21
C ILE A 94 -4.11 10.54 -31.01
N ALA A 95 -4.35 9.23 -31.09
CA ALA A 95 -5.52 8.69 -31.76
C ALA A 95 -6.83 9.17 -31.12
N SER A 96 -6.91 9.15 -29.79
CA SER A 96 -8.07 9.63 -29.04
C SER A 96 -8.28 11.14 -29.23
N ALA A 97 -7.22 11.93 -29.18
CA ALA A 97 -7.29 13.37 -29.42
C ALA A 97 -7.84 13.69 -30.82
N LEU A 98 -7.35 12.99 -31.85
CA LEU A 98 -7.82 13.16 -33.22
C LEU A 98 -9.26 12.71 -33.40
N ILE A 99 -9.60 11.48 -32.98
CA ILE A 99 -10.94 10.90 -33.16
C ILE A 99 -11.98 11.71 -32.39
N VAL A 100 -11.72 12.02 -31.13
CA VAL A 100 -12.63 12.83 -30.30
C VAL A 100 -12.71 14.25 -30.84
N GLY A 101 -11.60 14.86 -31.24
CA GLY A 101 -11.61 16.22 -31.77
C GLY A 101 -12.40 16.36 -33.07
N PHE A 102 -12.26 15.40 -34.00
CA PHE A 102 -13.11 15.38 -35.21
C PHE A 102 -14.59 15.12 -34.87
N ALA A 103 -14.88 14.21 -33.93
CA ALA A 103 -16.25 13.94 -33.50
C ALA A 103 -16.89 15.17 -32.83
N VAL A 104 -16.17 15.86 -31.95
CA VAL A 104 -16.64 17.10 -31.29
C VAL A 104 -16.86 18.21 -32.31
N LYS A 105 -15.96 18.38 -33.28
CA LYS A 105 -16.15 19.35 -34.37
C LYS A 105 -17.38 19.02 -35.23
N TRP A 106 -17.65 17.74 -35.45
CA TRP A 106 -18.82 17.30 -36.21
C TRP A 106 -20.12 17.50 -35.43
N LEU A 107 -20.13 17.17 -34.13
CA LEU A 107 -21.29 17.34 -33.25
C LEU A 107 -21.61 18.81 -32.98
N VAL A 108 -20.57 19.62 -32.75
CA VAL A 108 -20.68 21.05 -32.44
C VAL A 108 -19.79 21.86 -33.40
N PRO A 109 -20.29 22.20 -34.61
CA PRO A 109 -19.51 22.89 -35.64
C PRO A 109 -18.97 24.26 -35.24
N SER A 110 -19.54 24.87 -34.21
CA SER A 110 -19.15 26.17 -33.67
C SER A 110 -17.88 26.14 -32.81
N ILE A 111 -17.41 24.96 -32.38
CA ILE A 111 -16.11 24.78 -31.73
C ILE A 111 -15.00 24.79 -32.81
N PRO A 112 -13.93 25.58 -32.65
CA PRO A 112 -12.76 25.49 -33.54
C PRO A 112 -12.14 24.10 -33.49
N LEU A 113 -11.69 23.56 -34.63
CA LEU A 113 -11.14 22.20 -34.69
C LEU A 113 -9.95 22.02 -33.72
N ALA A 114 -9.10 23.04 -33.59
CA ALA A 114 -7.98 23.03 -32.65
C ALA A 114 -8.44 22.95 -31.19
N ALA A 115 -9.52 23.64 -30.81
CA ALA A 115 -10.09 23.54 -29.47
C ALA A 115 -10.77 22.17 -29.22
N ALA A 116 -11.34 21.56 -30.26
CA ALA A 116 -11.87 20.20 -30.20
C ALA A 116 -10.76 19.16 -30.02
N PHE A 117 -9.62 19.30 -30.72
CA PHE A 117 -8.43 18.47 -30.47
C PHE A 117 -7.87 18.68 -29.07
N ALA A 118 -7.91 19.91 -28.54
CA ALA A 118 -7.53 20.18 -27.17
C ALA A 118 -8.43 19.41 -26.19
N LEU A 119 -9.75 19.42 -26.36
CA LEU A 119 -10.65 18.61 -25.54
C LEU A 119 -10.32 17.12 -25.62
N GLY A 120 -10.12 16.59 -26.83
CA GLY A 120 -9.73 15.18 -27.02
C GLY A 120 -8.39 14.84 -26.34
N ALA A 121 -7.41 15.74 -26.41
CA ALA A 121 -6.11 15.59 -25.77
C ALA A 121 -6.19 15.68 -24.23
N ALA A 122 -7.00 16.60 -23.69
CA ALA A 122 -7.25 16.70 -22.25
C ALA A 122 -7.95 15.44 -21.73
N LEU A 123 -8.90 14.89 -22.51
CA LEU A 123 -9.59 13.65 -22.22
C LEU A 123 -8.76 12.39 -22.54
N GLY A 124 -7.53 12.50 -23.05
CA GLY A 124 -6.64 11.36 -23.33
C GLY A 124 -6.06 10.69 -22.06
N PRO A 125 -5.44 11.47 -21.16
CA PRO A 125 -4.99 11.10 -19.82
C PRO A 125 -5.94 10.19 -19.05
N THR A 126 -5.43 9.27 -18.24
CA THR A 126 -6.25 8.36 -17.41
C THR A 126 -5.64 8.33 -16.03
N ASP A 127 -6.45 8.38 -14.99
CA ASP A 127 -5.97 8.62 -13.63
C ASP A 127 -5.74 7.31 -12.85
N ALA A 128 -4.46 7.00 -12.61
CA ALA A 128 -4.01 5.86 -11.81
C ALA A 128 -4.52 5.87 -10.37
N VAL A 129 -4.75 7.04 -9.76
CA VAL A 129 -5.19 7.15 -8.36
C VAL A 129 -6.60 6.57 -8.18
N SER A 130 -7.46 6.86 -9.17
CA SER A 130 -8.80 6.30 -9.25
C SER A 130 -8.79 4.79 -9.55
N VAL A 131 -7.84 4.30 -10.37
CA VAL A 131 -7.63 2.86 -10.62
C VAL A 131 -7.18 2.13 -9.36
N ALA A 132 -6.23 2.70 -8.62
CA ALA A 132 -5.69 2.11 -7.40
C ALA A 132 -6.77 1.93 -6.32
N SER A 133 -7.69 2.90 -6.21
CA SER A 133 -8.85 2.79 -5.32
C SER A 133 -9.80 1.65 -5.73
N LEU A 134 -10.01 1.46 -7.04
CA LEU A 134 -10.84 0.39 -7.58
C LEU A 134 -10.21 -1.00 -7.42
N ALA A 135 -8.87 -1.07 -7.46
CA ALA A 135 -8.13 -2.31 -7.23
C ALA A 135 -8.31 -2.88 -5.81
N LYS A 136 -8.81 -2.09 -4.84
CA LYS A 136 -9.21 -2.59 -3.52
C LYS A 136 -10.44 -3.53 -3.59
N GLN A 137 -11.30 -3.34 -4.58
CA GLN A 137 -12.58 -4.05 -4.71
C GLN A 137 -12.53 -5.20 -5.72
N VAL A 138 -11.53 -5.19 -6.62
CA VAL A 138 -11.45 -6.11 -7.76
C VAL A 138 -10.09 -6.81 -7.82
N LYS A 139 -10.08 -8.13 -8.08
CA LYS A 139 -8.85 -8.90 -8.30
C LYS A 139 -8.26 -8.55 -9.67
N ILE A 140 -7.43 -7.51 -9.71
CA ILE A 140 -6.63 -7.15 -10.89
C ILE A 140 -5.29 -7.90 -10.82
N PRO A 141 -4.91 -8.70 -11.83
CA PRO A 141 -3.59 -9.34 -11.88
C PRO A 141 -2.46 -8.31 -11.74
N ALA A 142 -1.39 -8.63 -10.99
CA ALA A 142 -0.29 -7.70 -10.72
C ALA A 142 0.32 -7.10 -12.00
N ARG A 143 0.42 -7.89 -13.07
CA ARG A 143 0.88 -7.42 -14.38
C ARG A 143 -0.02 -6.32 -14.95
N SER A 144 -1.34 -6.48 -14.91
CA SER A 144 -2.29 -5.50 -15.43
C SER A 144 -2.28 -4.21 -14.61
N ARG A 145 -2.13 -4.32 -13.28
CA ARG A 145 -1.97 -3.16 -12.39
C ARG A 145 -0.71 -2.36 -12.75
N ASN A 146 0.44 -3.02 -12.86
CA ASN A 146 1.70 -2.35 -13.19
C ASN A 146 1.68 -1.71 -14.58
N ILE A 147 1.00 -2.34 -15.55
CA ILE A 147 0.81 -1.77 -16.90
C ILE A 147 -0.07 -0.51 -16.83
N LEU A 148 -1.19 -0.56 -16.11
CA LEU A 148 -2.11 0.58 -15.96
C LEU A 148 -1.44 1.77 -15.24
N GLU A 149 -0.68 1.51 -14.18
CA GLU A 149 0.09 2.54 -13.47
C GLU A 149 1.16 3.17 -14.36
N SER A 150 1.89 2.36 -15.14
CA SER A 150 2.92 2.85 -16.06
C SER A 150 2.33 3.55 -17.30
N GLU A 151 1.13 3.16 -17.73
CA GLU A 151 0.37 3.80 -18.82
C GLU A 151 -0.08 5.21 -18.41
N SER A 152 -0.72 5.34 -17.24
CA SER A 152 -1.30 6.58 -16.72
C SER A 152 -0.28 7.72 -16.77
N ILE A 153 0.91 7.54 -16.21
CA ILE A 153 1.90 8.61 -16.06
C ILE A 153 2.41 9.12 -17.42
N ILE A 154 2.70 8.22 -18.36
CA ILE A 154 3.20 8.61 -19.69
C ILE A 154 2.05 9.16 -20.55
N ASN A 155 0.83 8.65 -20.37
CA ASN A 155 -0.38 9.16 -21.01
C ASN A 155 -0.66 10.60 -20.55
N ASP A 156 -0.53 10.88 -19.26
CA ASP A 156 -0.74 12.19 -18.69
C ASP A 156 0.22 13.23 -19.29
N ALA A 157 1.51 12.90 -19.38
CA ALA A 157 2.49 13.74 -20.06
C ALA A 157 2.14 13.94 -21.56
N SER A 158 1.81 12.87 -22.27
CA SER A 158 1.49 12.91 -23.71
C SER A 158 0.21 13.70 -24.01
N GLY A 159 -0.78 13.61 -23.13
CA GLY A 159 -2.04 14.33 -23.21
C GLY A 159 -1.86 15.82 -22.98
N ILE A 160 -1.09 16.21 -21.96
CA ILE A 160 -0.73 17.61 -21.69
C ILE A 160 0.00 18.21 -22.90
N VAL A 161 0.98 17.49 -23.43
CA VAL A 161 1.76 17.91 -24.60
C VAL A 161 0.86 18.12 -25.82
N SER A 162 -0.01 17.14 -26.10
CA SER A 162 -0.95 17.20 -27.22
C SER A 162 -1.96 18.34 -27.05
N PHE A 163 -2.41 18.60 -25.82
CA PHE A 163 -3.29 19.71 -25.49
C PHE A 163 -2.62 21.07 -25.72
N GLN A 164 -1.39 21.25 -25.23
CA GLN A 164 -0.65 22.50 -25.41
C GLN A 164 -0.47 22.82 -26.89
N PHE A 165 -0.18 21.80 -27.71
CA PHE A 165 -0.10 21.94 -29.16
C PHE A 165 -1.44 22.39 -29.77
N ALA A 166 -2.55 21.76 -29.36
CA ALA A 166 -3.87 22.06 -29.84
C ALA A 166 -4.36 23.47 -29.44
N ILE A 167 -4.08 23.92 -28.22
CA ILE A 167 -4.41 25.28 -27.77
C ILE A 167 -3.56 26.33 -28.47
N ALA A 168 -2.26 26.09 -28.64
CA ALA A 168 -1.40 26.99 -29.40
C ALA A 168 -1.91 27.19 -30.83
N ALA A 169 -2.37 26.11 -31.48
CA ALA A 169 -3.02 26.18 -32.79
C ALA A 169 -4.37 26.93 -32.76
N ALA A 170 -5.16 26.80 -31.68
CA ALA A 170 -6.44 27.47 -31.53
C ALA A 170 -6.30 29.00 -31.35
N VAL A 171 -5.31 29.44 -30.58
CA VAL A 171 -5.09 30.87 -30.27
C VAL A 171 -4.44 31.62 -31.43
N THR A 172 -3.55 30.98 -32.17
CA THR A 172 -2.81 31.62 -33.27
C THR A 172 -3.66 31.82 -34.52
N GLY A 173 -4.79 31.11 -34.65
CA GLY A 173 -5.83 31.30 -35.69
C GLY A 173 -5.35 31.10 -37.14
N THR A 174 -4.06 30.90 -37.35
CA THR A 174 -3.39 30.87 -38.64
C THR A 174 -2.50 29.64 -38.68
N PHE A 175 -2.60 28.92 -39.79
CA PHE A 175 -1.82 27.75 -40.14
C PHE A 175 -0.34 28.12 -40.40
N SER A 176 0.32 28.80 -39.47
CA SER A 176 1.78 28.75 -39.38
C SER A 176 2.14 27.39 -38.76
N LEU A 177 1.90 26.31 -39.51
CA LEU A 177 2.24 24.95 -39.09
C LEU A 177 3.71 24.91 -38.66
N VAL A 178 4.58 25.59 -39.42
CA VAL A 178 6.02 25.66 -39.15
C VAL A 178 6.34 26.41 -37.86
N GLY A 179 5.78 27.60 -37.64
CA GLY A 179 6.06 28.40 -36.44
C GLY A 179 5.44 27.82 -35.15
N ALA A 180 4.22 27.28 -35.22
CA ALA A 180 3.58 26.61 -34.09
C ALA A 180 4.31 25.30 -33.75
N THR A 181 4.69 24.52 -34.76
CA THR A 181 5.52 23.33 -34.57
C THR A 181 6.91 23.68 -34.02
N ALA A 182 7.56 24.73 -34.51
CA ALA A 182 8.87 25.17 -34.00
C ALA A 182 8.81 25.66 -32.53
N ASN A 183 7.85 26.52 -32.17
CA ASN A 183 7.65 26.94 -30.78
C ASN A 183 7.31 25.78 -29.87
N PHE A 184 6.50 24.84 -30.36
CA PHE A 184 6.21 23.62 -29.63
C PHE A 184 7.46 22.77 -29.40
N PHE A 185 8.25 22.51 -30.44
CA PHE A 185 9.51 21.76 -30.31
C PHE A 185 10.47 22.47 -29.36
N PHE A 186 10.55 23.80 -29.42
CA PHE A 186 11.33 24.60 -28.47
C PHE A 186 10.83 24.42 -27.03
N ALA A 187 9.52 24.56 -26.78
CA ALA A 187 8.94 24.40 -25.46
C ALA A 187 9.06 22.97 -24.91
N PHE A 188 8.93 21.97 -25.79
CA PHE A 188 9.01 20.54 -25.47
C PHE A 188 10.45 20.07 -25.23
N LEU A 189 11.36 20.22 -26.21
CA LEU A 189 12.78 19.86 -26.03
C LEU A 189 13.43 20.73 -24.96
N GLY A 190 13.12 22.03 -24.93
CA GLY A 190 13.61 22.95 -23.92
C GLY A 190 13.15 22.52 -22.52
N GLY A 191 11.88 22.14 -22.36
CA GLY A 191 11.36 21.60 -21.11
C GLY A 191 12.12 20.34 -20.68
N ILE A 192 12.34 19.37 -21.58
CA ILE A 192 13.11 18.15 -21.29
C ILE A 192 14.55 18.51 -20.87
N LEU A 193 15.23 19.35 -21.62
CA LEU A 193 16.62 19.73 -21.35
C LEU A 193 16.77 20.45 -20.01
N VAL A 194 15.90 21.43 -19.74
CA VAL A 194 15.88 22.17 -18.47
C VAL A 194 15.54 21.23 -17.31
N GLY A 195 14.54 20.36 -17.46
CA GLY A 195 14.16 19.38 -16.45
C GLY A 195 15.29 18.41 -16.12
N VAL A 196 15.95 17.86 -17.14
CA VAL A 196 17.11 16.96 -16.96
C VAL A 196 18.27 17.72 -16.30
N ALA A 197 18.59 18.94 -16.76
CA ALA A 197 19.67 19.75 -16.19
C ALA A 197 19.42 20.07 -14.70
N LEU A 198 18.21 20.53 -14.36
CA LEU A 198 17.82 20.85 -12.99
C LEU A 198 17.72 19.60 -12.11
N GLY A 199 17.27 18.47 -12.65
CA GLY A 199 17.29 17.19 -11.95
C GLY A 199 18.72 16.73 -11.62
N TYR A 200 19.66 16.85 -12.55
CA TYR A 200 21.07 16.56 -12.30
C TYR A 200 21.66 17.50 -11.26
N LEU A 201 21.33 18.79 -11.35
CA LEU A 201 21.75 19.80 -10.38
C LEU A 201 21.20 19.49 -8.98
N GLY A 202 19.93 19.13 -8.86
CA GLY A 202 19.32 18.73 -7.60
C GLY A 202 20.00 17.50 -7.00
N ASN A 203 20.23 16.47 -7.81
CA ASN A 203 20.96 15.27 -7.39
C ASN A 203 22.42 15.57 -7.01
N PHE A 204 23.05 16.55 -7.66
CA PHE A 204 24.38 17.03 -7.27
C PHE A 204 24.36 17.74 -5.91
N ILE A 205 23.39 18.63 -5.68
CA ILE A 205 23.21 19.34 -4.41
C ILE A 205 22.99 18.34 -3.27
N VAL A 206 22.07 17.39 -3.42
CA VAL A 206 21.80 16.36 -2.40
C VAL A 206 23.05 15.54 -2.11
N ARG A 207 23.77 15.09 -3.14
CA ARG A 207 25.04 14.36 -2.96
C ARG A 207 26.11 15.18 -2.25
N ARG A 208 26.17 16.49 -2.52
CA ARG A 208 27.14 17.38 -1.87
C ARG A 208 26.80 17.62 -0.40
N VAL A 209 25.54 17.87 -0.08
CA VAL A 209 25.05 18.02 1.29
C VAL A 209 25.26 16.73 2.10
N ARG A 210 25.00 15.56 1.49
CA ARG A 210 25.34 14.25 2.05
C ARG A 210 26.83 14.12 2.34
N SER A 211 27.69 14.53 1.40
CA SER A 211 29.15 14.48 1.58
C SER A 211 29.66 15.37 2.73
N TRP A 212 28.90 16.40 3.10
CA TRP A 212 29.20 17.28 4.24
C TRP A 212 28.63 16.77 5.57
N GLY A 213 27.91 15.64 5.58
CA GLY A 213 27.27 15.12 6.78
C GLY A 213 26.06 15.95 7.25
N LEU A 214 25.53 16.82 6.39
CA LEU A 214 24.42 17.73 6.69
C LEU A 214 23.06 17.19 6.23
N GLU A 215 23.02 16.01 5.59
CA GLU A 215 21.77 15.41 5.15
C GLU A 215 21.04 14.79 6.34
N ASN A 216 19.88 15.36 6.66
CA ASN A 216 18.91 14.78 7.57
C ASN A 216 17.57 14.58 6.85
N THR A 217 16.65 13.85 7.48
CA THR A 217 15.33 13.55 6.90
C THR A 217 14.57 14.82 6.52
N THR A 218 14.64 15.86 7.35
CA THR A 218 13.96 17.14 7.11
C THR A 218 14.45 17.82 5.84
N PHE A 219 15.77 17.92 5.65
CA PHE A 219 16.35 18.48 4.43
C PHE A 219 15.92 17.69 3.20
N HIS A 220 15.99 16.36 3.26
CA HIS A 220 15.65 15.52 2.12
C HIS A 220 14.20 15.67 1.68
N VAL A 221 13.25 15.55 2.63
CA VAL A 221 11.82 15.66 2.34
C VAL A 221 11.46 17.07 1.88
N LEU A 222 11.95 18.12 2.56
CA LEU A 222 11.66 19.50 2.16
C LEU A 222 12.24 19.82 0.78
N PHE A 223 13.48 19.41 0.53
CA PHE A 223 14.12 19.61 -0.77
C PHE A 223 13.30 18.92 -1.86
N GLU A 224 12.93 17.66 -1.64
CA GLU A 224 12.16 16.86 -2.59
C GLU A 224 10.79 17.47 -2.89
N VAL A 225 10.05 17.95 -1.88
CA VAL A 225 8.78 18.67 -2.06
C VAL A 225 8.99 19.98 -2.82
N PHE A 226 10.13 20.65 -2.62
CA PHE A 226 10.41 21.94 -3.25
C PHE A 226 10.89 21.84 -4.71
N VAL A 227 11.54 20.75 -5.11
CA VAL A 227 12.04 20.51 -6.47
C VAL A 227 11.00 20.80 -7.57
N PRO A 228 9.76 20.25 -7.55
CA PRO A 228 8.79 20.49 -8.62
C PRO A 228 8.47 21.98 -8.82
N PHE A 229 8.42 22.76 -7.75
CA PHE A 229 8.16 24.20 -7.82
C PHE A 229 9.33 24.94 -8.49
N ILE A 230 10.56 24.66 -8.08
CA ILE A 230 11.75 25.27 -8.70
C ILE A 230 11.82 24.92 -10.18
N VAL A 231 11.68 23.63 -10.51
CA VAL A 231 11.79 23.15 -11.89
C VAL A 231 10.73 23.78 -12.78
N TYR A 232 9.48 23.85 -12.31
CA TYR A 232 8.42 24.50 -13.06
C TYR A 232 8.71 25.98 -13.28
N LEU A 233 9.03 26.73 -12.21
CA LEU A 233 9.19 28.18 -12.28
C LEU A 233 10.36 28.58 -13.16
N VAL A 234 11.49 27.88 -13.06
CA VAL A 234 12.67 28.13 -13.91
C VAL A 234 12.37 27.81 -15.36
N ALA A 235 11.76 26.67 -15.66
CA ALA A 235 11.41 26.30 -17.03
C ALA A 235 10.42 27.28 -17.66
N ASN A 236 9.40 27.71 -16.90
CA ASN A 236 8.41 28.68 -17.36
C ASN A 236 9.04 30.06 -17.60
N ALA A 237 9.97 30.50 -16.73
CA ALA A 237 10.72 31.75 -16.92
C ALA A 237 11.60 31.75 -18.17
N LEU A 238 12.08 30.57 -18.60
CA LEU A 238 12.82 30.37 -19.85
C LEU A 238 11.92 30.24 -21.08
N GLY A 239 10.59 30.37 -20.94
CA GLY A 239 9.63 30.20 -22.03
C GLY A 239 9.47 28.75 -22.50
N THR A 240 9.92 27.78 -21.70
CA THR A 240 9.78 26.35 -21.97
C THR A 240 8.63 25.75 -21.16
N SER A 241 8.20 24.52 -21.48
CA SER A 241 7.07 23.91 -20.78
C SER A 241 7.47 23.44 -19.37
N GLY A 242 7.03 24.17 -18.35
CA GLY A 242 7.30 23.86 -16.95
C GLY A 242 6.82 22.47 -16.52
N ILE A 243 5.68 22.02 -17.04
CA ILE A 243 5.15 20.69 -16.76
C ILE A 243 6.08 19.59 -17.27
N ILE A 244 6.55 19.70 -18.52
CA ILE A 244 7.46 18.73 -19.13
C ILE A 244 8.79 18.71 -18.39
N ALA A 245 9.29 19.87 -17.97
CA ALA A 245 10.51 19.95 -17.19
C ALA A 245 10.39 19.20 -15.86
N VAL A 246 9.27 19.34 -15.16
CA VAL A 246 9.02 18.65 -13.89
C VAL A 246 8.95 17.13 -14.07
N VAL A 247 8.23 16.66 -15.10
CA VAL A 247 8.17 15.22 -15.43
C VAL A 247 9.56 14.69 -15.79
N ALA A 248 10.33 15.40 -16.61
CA ALA A 248 11.68 15.01 -16.98
C ALA A 248 12.63 14.94 -15.76
N ALA A 249 12.52 15.90 -14.83
CA ALA A 249 13.25 15.89 -13.57
C ALA A 249 12.87 14.69 -12.68
N GLY A 250 11.58 14.36 -12.59
CA GLY A 250 11.10 13.19 -11.84
C GLY A 250 11.60 11.86 -12.40
N ILE A 251 11.53 11.69 -13.73
CA ILE A 251 12.04 10.48 -14.41
C ILE A 251 13.55 10.30 -14.19
N LEU A 252 14.33 11.39 -14.16
CA LEU A 252 15.77 11.32 -13.93
C LEU A 252 16.12 10.69 -12.57
N ASN A 253 15.29 10.90 -11.54
CA ASN A 253 15.47 10.29 -10.22
C ASN A 253 15.27 8.77 -10.24
N VAL A 254 14.48 8.24 -11.16
CA VAL A 254 14.29 6.79 -11.36
C VAL A 254 15.49 6.14 -12.05
N VAL A 255 16.12 6.87 -12.98
CA VAL A 255 17.25 6.35 -13.77
C VAL A 255 18.56 6.37 -12.96
N SER A 256 18.66 7.26 -11.98
CA SER A 256 19.85 7.46 -11.13
C SER A 256 20.08 6.28 -10.18
N PRO A 257 21.34 5.79 -10.01
CA PRO A 257 21.64 4.68 -9.09
C PRO A 257 21.27 5.01 -7.65
N ARG A 258 20.41 4.20 -7.02
CA ARG A 258 20.11 4.31 -5.58
C ARG A 258 21.26 3.69 -4.78
N THR A 259 21.92 4.50 -3.96
CA THR A 259 22.88 3.99 -2.97
C THR A 259 22.07 3.35 -1.84
N ILE A 260 22.21 2.05 -1.63
CA ILE A 260 21.45 1.31 -0.61
C ILE A 260 22.20 1.43 0.72
N GLY A 261 21.54 2.01 1.72
CA GLY A 261 22.05 2.12 3.09
C GLY A 261 20.91 2.28 4.09
N PRO A 262 21.04 1.84 5.36
CA PRO A 262 19.96 1.88 6.35
C PRO A 262 19.37 3.28 6.59
N SER A 263 20.22 4.33 6.58
CA SER A 263 19.78 5.73 6.69
C SER A 263 18.97 6.19 5.47
N VAL A 264 19.31 5.70 4.27
CA VAL A 264 18.61 6.00 3.02
C VAL A 264 17.24 5.31 2.99
N SER A 265 17.13 4.08 3.50
CA SER A 265 15.85 3.37 3.62
C SER A 265 14.87 4.09 4.55
N ARG A 266 15.32 4.51 5.74
CA ARG A 266 14.48 5.28 6.68
C ARG A 266 14.01 6.60 6.07
N MET A 267 14.89 7.31 5.37
CA MET A 267 14.57 8.57 4.71
C MET A 267 13.55 8.39 3.58
N ASN A 268 13.68 7.32 2.79
CA ASN A 268 12.72 6.97 1.74
C ASN A 268 11.34 6.62 2.31
N ILE A 269 11.27 5.93 3.45
CA ILE A 269 9.99 5.62 4.12
C ILE A 269 9.29 6.91 4.52
N VAL A 270 9.99 7.83 5.19
CA VAL A 270 9.40 9.11 5.62
C VAL A 270 8.96 9.96 4.42
N SER A 271 9.80 10.05 3.38
CA SER A 271 9.45 10.73 2.13
C SER A 271 8.18 10.14 1.50
N THR A 272 8.12 8.81 1.34
CA THR A 272 6.96 8.11 0.78
C THR A 272 5.68 8.42 1.57
N SER A 273 5.74 8.42 2.91
CA SER A 273 4.59 8.76 3.75
C SER A 273 4.13 10.22 3.57
N VAL A 274 5.07 11.17 3.52
CA VAL A 274 4.75 12.59 3.31
C VAL A 274 4.11 12.80 1.94
N TRP A 275 4.69 12.20 0.90
CA TRP A 275 4.15 12.27 -0.46
C TRP A 275 2.78 11.63 -0.58
N ARG A 276 2.52 10.52 0.11
CA ARG A 276 1.19 9.90 0.15
C ARG A 276 0.13 10.86 0.68
N VAL A 277 0.42 11.57 1.78
CA VAL A 277 -0.51 12.56 2.37
C VAL A 277 -0.65 13.78 1.45
N LEU A 278 0.45 14.29 0.90
CA LEU A 278 0.43 15.41 -0.04
C LEU A 278 -0.36 15.08 -1.32
N ALA A 279 -0.07 13.95 -1.96
CA ALA A 279 -0.76 13.52 -3.17
C ALA A 279 -2.25 13.27 -2.91
N PHE A 280 -2.62 12.68 -1.77
CA PHE A 280 -4.03 12.55 -1.37
C PHE A 280 -4.70 13.92 -1.19
N ALA A 281 -4.03 14.86 -0.52
CA ALA A 281 -4.55 16.21 -0.31
C ALA A 281 -4.70 16.98 -1.64
N LEU A 282 -3.68 16.98 -2.48
CA LEU A 282 -3.66 17.70 -3.76
C LEU A 282 -4.71 17.12 -4.73
N ASN A 283 -4.76 15.79 -4.89
CA ASN A 283 -5.81 15.15 -5.70
C ASN A 283 -7.20 15.44 -5.14
N GLY A 284 -7.37 15.34 -3.82
CA GLY A 284 -8.63 15.64 -3.16
C GLY A 284 -9.09 17.07 -3.42
N ILE A 285 -8.19 18.05 -3.32
CA ILE A 285 -8.50 19.45 -3.63
C ILE A 285 -8.97 19.58 -5.07
N VAL A 286 -8.29 18.94 -6.03
CA VAL A 286 -8.70 19.00 -7.44
C VAL A 286 -10.08 18.36 -7.67
N PHE A 287 -10.38 17.22 -7.05
CA PHE A 287 -11.69 16.59 -7.17
C PHE A 287 -12.82 17.37 -6.49
N VAL A 288 -12.56 17.97 -5.33
CA VAL A 288 -13.54 18.87 -4.68
C VAL A 288 -13.76 20.12 -5.55
N LEU A 289 -12.70 20.70 -6.13
CA LEU A 289 -12.81 21.81 -7.09
C LEU A 289 -13.61 21.41 -8.35
N LEU A 290 -13.46 20.18 -8.84
CA LEU A 290 -14.30 19.67 -9.92
C LEU A 290 -15.78 19.68 -9.50
N GLY A 291 -16.06 19.14 -8.30
CA GLY A 291 -17.40 19.09 -7.73
C GLY A 291 -18.05 20.46 -7.59
N THR A 292 -17.29 21.47 -7.15
CA THR A 292 -17.82 22.83 -6.99
C THR A 292 -18.07 23.54 -8.31
N GLN A 293 -17.31 23.22 -9.35
CA GLN A 293 -17.41 23.86 -10.67
C GLN A 293 -18.50 23.23 -11.55
N LEU A 294 -18.91 21.99 -11.27
CA LEU A 294 -19.97 21.29 -12.01
C LEU A 294 -21.26 22.13 -12.12
N PRO A 295 -21.91 22.59 -11.03
CA PRO A 295 -23.16 23.35 -11.13
C PRO A 295 -23.05 24.60 -12.00
N ARG A 296 -21.92 25.30 -11.99
CA ARG A 296 -21.72 26.51 -12.81
C ARG A 296 -21.57 26.20 -14.28
N ALA A 297 -20.76 25.19 -14.61
CA ALA A 297 -20.60 24.71 -15.98
C ALA A 297 -21.94 24.21 -16.53
N MET A 298 -22.76 23.55 -15.68
CA MET A 298 -24.10 23.12 -16.05
C MET A 298 -25.05 24.30 -16.18
N GLN A 299 -25.18 25.20 -15.19
CA GLN A 299 -26.14 26.33 -15.20
C GLN A 299 -26.02 27.21 -16.44
N ARG A 300 -24.81 27.68 -16.79
CA ARG A 300 -24.62 28.55 -17.96
C ARG A 300 -24.98 27.88 -19.28
N THR A 301 -24.83 26.57 -19.35
CA THR A 301 -25.13 25.79 -20.57
C THR A 301 -26.58 25.31 -20.59
N TRP A 302 -27.16 25.02 -19.42
CA TRP A 302 -28.51 24.52 -19.21
C TRP A 302 -29.57 25.62 -19.30
N GLU A 303 -29.21 26.86 -18.98
CA GLU A 303 -30.06 28.05 -19.15
C GLU A 303 -30.00 28.60 -20.59
N ASN A 304 -29.04 28.16 -21.40
CA ASN A 304 -28.97 28.53 -22.81
C ASN A 304 -30.05 27.79 -23.63
N VAL A 305 -31.15 28.49 -23.92
CA VAL A 305 -32.36 28.02 -24.64
C VAL A 305 -32.10 27.47 -26.06
N THR A 306 -30.86 27.54 -26.56
CA THR A 306 -30.50 27.17 -27.95
C THR A 306 -30.14 25.70 -28.15
N ILE A 307 -29.80 24.94 -27.10
CA ILE A 307 -29.47 23.51 -27.18
C ILE A 307 -30.30 22.74 -26.15
N ASP A 308 -31.05 21.74 -26.59
CA ASP A 308 -31.85 20.90 -25.70
C ASP A 308 -30.96 20.12 -24.72
N ASN A 309 -31.34 20.09 -23.44
CA ASN A 309 -30.59 19.43 -22.36
C ASN A 309 -30.40 17.93 -22.63
N GLY A 310 -31.36 17.29 -23.31
CA GLY A 310 -31.22 15.90 -23.77
C GLY A 310 -30.07 15.70 -24.76
N VAL A 311 -29.83 16.69 -25.64
CA VAL A 311 -28.74 16.66 -26.64
C VAL A 311 -27.38 16.82 -25.96
N LEU A 312 -27.27 17.69 -24.94
CA LEU A 312 -26.04 17.86 -24.16
C LEU A 312 -25.63 16.59 -23.41
N ILE A 313 -26.59 15.91 -22.78
CA ILE A 313 -26.36 14.60 -22.16
C ILE A 313 -25.97 13.58 -23.24
N GLY A 314 -26.64 13.61 -24.39
CA GLY A 314 -26.29 12.80 -25.56
C GLY A 314 -24.84 13.01 -26.04
N TYR A 315 -24.34 14.24 -26.05
CA TYR A 315 -22.93 14.53 -26.38
C TYR A 315 -21.97 13.95 -25.36
N ILE A 316 -22.23 14.13 -24.06
CA ILE A 316 -21.37 13.56 -22.99
C ILE A 316 -21.32 12.04 -23.12
N LEU A 317 -22.48 11.38 -23.22
CA LEU A 317 -22.56 9.92 -23.35
C LEU A 317 -21.94 9.43 -24.65
N GLY A 318 -22.17 10.13 -25.76
CA GLY A 318 -21.60 9.82 -27.08
C GLY A 318 -20.09 9.93 -27.12
N ILE A 319 -19.52 11.02 -26.58
CA ILE A 319 -18.06 11.20 -26.48
C ILE A 319 -17.45 10.15 -25.54
N THR A 320 -18.10 9.89 -24.40
CA THR A 320 -17.65 8.84 -23.46
C THR A 320 -17.63 7.47 -24.14
N ALA A 321 -18.73 7.10 -24.81
CA ALA A 321 -18.84 5.83 -25.53
C ALA A 321 -17.81 5.72 -26.65
N LEU A 322 -17.59 6.79 -27.42
CA LEU A 322 -16.58 6.84 -28.47
C LEU A 322 -15.18 6.62 -27.90
N MET A 323 -14.82 7.30 -26.82
CA MET A 323 -13.51 7.13 -26.18
C MET A 323 -13.31 5.72 -25.63
N LEU A 324 -14.32 5.15 -24.97
CA LEU A 324 -14.27 3.78 -24.48
C LEU A 324 -14.15 2.79 -25.65
N ALA A 325 -14.84 3.02 -26.76
CA ALA A 325 -14.74 2.20 -27.96
C ALA A 325 -13.35 2.29 -28.59
N VAL A 326 -12.77 3.49 -28.73
CA VAL A 326 -11.41 3.69 -29.25
C VAL A 326 -10.40 2.95 -28.39
N ARG A 327 -10.49 3.09 -27.06
CA ARG A 327 -9.60 2.37 -26.13
C ARG A 327 -9.79 0.86 -26.21
N PHE A 328 -11.03 0.38 -26.24
CA PHE A 328 -11.34 -1.05 -26.36
C PHE A 328 -10.75 -1.64 -27.64
N VAL A 329 -10.99 -1.00 -28.78
CA VAL A 329 -10.46 -1.43 -30.08
C VAL A 329 -8.94 -1.41 -30.10
N TRP A 330 -8.31 -0.41 -29.48
CA TRP A 330 -6.86 -0.31 -29.42
C TRP A 330 -6.24 -1.41 -28.56
N VAL A 331 -6.74 -1.62 -27.34
CA VAL A 331 -6.28 -2.68 -26.43
C VAL A 331 -6.51 -4.05 -27.07
N PHE A 332 -7.69 -4.26 -27.66
CA PHE A 332 -8.03 -5.47 -28.40
C PHE A 332 -7.06 -5.75 -29.55
N ALA A 333 -6.79 -4.74 -30.40
CA ALA A 333 -5.86 -4.87 -31.52
C ALA A 333 -4.45 -5.20 -31.02
N MET A 334 -4.01 -4.57 -29.94
CA MET A 334 -2.70 -4.78 -29.35
C MET A 334 -2.55 -6.20 -28.78
N GLU A 335 -3.57 -6.69 -28.07
CA GLU A 335 -3.57 -8.05 -27.52
C GLU A 335 -3.54 -9.11 -28.63
N ARG A 336 -4.26 -8.86 -29.74
CA ARG A 336 -4.25 -9.70 -30.95
C ARG A 336 -2.86 -9.73 -31.62
N LEU A 337 -2.23 -8.56 -31.80
CA LEU A 337 -0.89 -8.45 -32.41
C LEU A 337 0.18 -9.11 -31.54
N HIS A 338 0.10 -8.94 -30.22
CA HIS A 338 1.13 -9.45 -29.31
C HIS A 338 1.10 -10.97 -29.19
N ARG A 339 -0.07 -11.60 -29.28
CA ARG A 339 -0.21 -13.06 -29.12
C ARG A 339 -0.06 -13.86 -30.42
N GLN A 340 0.06 -13.24 -31.60
CA GLN A 340 0.12 -13.93 -32.92
C GLN A 340 -0.91 -15.07 -33.06
N ARG A 341 -2.08 -14.97 -32.41
CA ARG A 341 -3.09 -16.05 -32.40
C ARG A 341 -4.13 -15.84 -33.48
N THR A 342 -4.30 -16.84 -34.34
CA THR A 342 -5.27 -16.90 -35.43
C THR A 342 -6.64 -17.50 -35.03
N GLY A 343 -6.88 -17.84 -33.76
CA GLY A 343 -8.14 -18.44 -33.26
C GLY A 343 -9.21 -17.44 -32.78
N ARG A 344 -10.44 -17.93 -32.56
CA ARG A 344 -11.56 -17.20 -31.91
C ARG A 344 -11.28 -17.00 -30.42
N MET A 345 -11.60 -15.83 -29.88
CA MET A 345 -11.31 -15.46 -28.49
C MET A 345 -12.19 -16.22 -27.49
N THR A 346 -11.63 -16.45 -26.30
CA THR A 346 -12.42 -16.90 -25.14
C THR A 346 -13.16 -15.72 -24.52
N LEU A 347 -14.30 -15.99 -23.87
CA LEU A 347 -15.09 -14.99 -23.16
C LEU A 347 -14.28 -14.26 -22.06
N ASP A 348 -13.32 -14.95 -21.44
CA ASP A 348 -12.42 -14.38 -20.44
C ASP A 348 -11.45 -13.35 -21.00
N GLU A 349 -11.00 -13.49 -22.25
CA GLU A 349 -10.13 -12.51 -22.89
C GLU A 349 -10.91 -11.22 -23.17
N LEU A 350 -12.13 -11.32 -23.71
CA LEU A 350 -13.00 -10.15 -23.92
C LEU A 350 -13.37 -9.46 -22.60
N ARG A 351 -13.60 -10.24 -21.54
CA ARG A 351 -13.84 -9.72 -20.19
C ARG A 351 -12.62 -8.98 -19.65
N SER A 352 -11.42 -9.53 -19.81
CA SER A 352 -10.16 -8.89 -19.41
C SER A 352 -9.91 -7.58 -20.16
N THR A 353 -10.11 -7.56 -21.49
CA THR A 353 -10.00 -6.34 -22.31
C THR A 353 -11.03 -5.29 -21.89
N ALA A 354 -12.28 -5.70 -21.60
CA ALA A 354 -13.33 -4.81 -21.14
C ALA A 354 -13.00 -4.20 -19.76
N ILE A 355 -12.50 -5.00 -18.82
CA ILE A 355 -12.04 -4.53 -17.52
C ILE A 355 -10.89 -3.53 -17.70
N MET A 356 -9.89 -3.82 -18.53
CA MET A 356 -8.77 -2.92 -18.77
C MET A 356 -9.21 -1.58 -19.41
N THR A 357 -10.23 -1.62 -20.26
CA THR A 357 -10.80 -0.43 -20.89
C THR A 357 -11.57 0.44 -19.89
N LEU A 358 -12.40 -0.18 -19.05
CA LEU A 358 -13.27 0.49 -18.09
C LEU A 358 -12.54 0.90 -16.80
N ALA A 359 -11.43 0.24 -16.47
CA ALA A 359 -10.65 0.48 -15.25
C ALA A 359 -9.71 1.69 -15.33
N GLY A 360 -9.80 2.55 -16.35
CA GLY A 360 -9.00 3.78 -16.43
C GLY A 360 -9.88 5.03 -16.53
N PRO A 361 -10.56 5.44 -15.45
CA PRO A 361 -11.34 6.67 -15.41
C PRO A 361 -10.46 7.91 -15.68
N LYS A 362 -11.10 9.00 -16.10
CA LYS A 362 -10.45 10.30 -16.24
C LYS A 362 -10.36 10.97 -14.87
N GLY A 363 -9.35 11.79 -14.64
CA GLY A 363 -9.14 12.38 -13.31
C GLY A 363 -8.51 13.77 -13.32
N THR A 364 -7.80 14.08 -12.23
CA THR A 364 -7.23 15.38 -11.85
C THR A 364 -6.58 16.15 -13.00
N ILE A 365 -5.75 15.47 -13.80
CA ILE A 365 -4.93 16.10 -14.84
C ILE A 365 -5.76 16.58 -16.02
N THR A 366 -6.80 15.84 -16.41
CA THR A 366 -7.73 16.26 -17.47
C THR A 366 -8.40 17.59 -17.11
N LEU A 367 -8.87 17.70 -15.86
CA LEU A 367 -9.52 18.91 -15.37
C LEU A 367 -8.56 20.09 -15.34
N ALA A 368 -7.36 19.87 -14.83
CA ALA A 368 -6.31 20.87 -14.75
C ALA A 368 -6.04 21.54 -16.09
N VAL A 369 -5.82 20.68 -17.08
CA VAL A 369 -5.52 21.07 -18.44
C VAL A 369 -6.73 21.79 -19.05
N ALA A 370 -7.94 21.29 -18.84
CA ALA A 370 -9.15 21.94 -19.31
C ALA A 370 -9.34 23.36 -18.75
N PHE A 371 -8.99 23.62 -17.47
CA PHE A 371 -9.07 24.97 -16.90
C PHE A 371 -8.11 25.97 -17.54
N THR A 372 -7.00 25.49 -18.11
CA THR A 372 -6.02 26.34 -18.79
C THR A 372 -6.45 26.81 -20.18
N ILE A 373 -7.61 26.34 -20.69
CA ILE A 373 -8.19 26.84 -21.93
C ILE A 373 -8.40 28.36 -21.81
N PRO A 374 -7.76 29.19 -22.65
CA PRO A 374 -7.89 30.64 -22.59
C PRO A 374 -9.33 31.13 -22.82
N PHE A 375 -9.70 32.23 -22.16
CA PHE A 375 -11.02 32.86 -22.31
C PHE A 375 -11.30 33.34 -23.75
N SER A 376 -10.27 33.54 -24.56
CA SER A 376 -10.39 33.91 -25.98
C SER A 376 -10.93 32.81 -26.87
N ILE A 377 -10.94 31.54 -26.42
CA ILE A 377 -11.43 30.42 -27.22
C ILE A 377 -12.96 30.38 -27.20
N PRO A 378 -13.62 30.36 -28.37
CA PRO A 378 -15.07 30.22 -28.46
C PRO A 378 -15.56 28.96 -27.74
N GLN A 379 -16.69 29.08 -27.04
CA GLN A 379 -17.36 27.97 -26.35
C GLN A 379 -16.51 27.24 -25.30
N ARG A 380 -15.56 27.95 -24.67
CA ARG A 380 -14.79 27.44 -23.52
C ARG A 380 -15.68 26.78 -22.46
N GLU A 381 -16.80 27.40 -22.12
CA GLU A 381 -17.72 26.87 -21.10
C GLU A 381 -18.32 25.51 -21.50
N LEU A 382 -18.67 25.35 -22.77
CA LEU A 382 -19.15 24.07 -23.31
C LEU A 382 -18.04 23.02 -23.30
N LEU A 383 -16.80 23.39 -23.65
CA LEU A 383 -15.64 22.48 -23.58
C LEU A 383 -15.40 22.00 -22.14
N LEU A 384 -15.46 22.92 -21.16
CA LEU A 384 -15.36 22.58 -19.74
C LEU A 384 -16.52 21.69 -19.28
N PHE A 385 -17.75 22.00 -19.69
CA PHE A 385 -18.93 21.19 -19.39
C PHE A 385 -18.79 19.76 -19.93
N LEU A 386 -18.38 19.61 -21.19
CA LEU A 386 -18.14 18.30 -21.80
C LEU A 386 -17.02 17.55 -21.08
N ALA A 387 -15.90 18.22 -20.77
CA ALA A 387 -14.80 17.62 -20.03
C ALA A 387 -15.24 17.10 -18.64
N CYS A 388 -15.90 17.96 -17.85
CA CYS A 388 -16.41 17.60 -16.53
C CYS A 388 -17.44 16.47 -16.59
N GLY A 389 -18.40 16.55 -17.52
CA GLY A 389 -19.42 15.50 -17.69
C GLY A 389 -18.79 14.15 -18.02
N VAL A 390 -17.83 14.13 -18.95
CA VAL A 390 -17.11 12.91 -19.31
C VAL A 390 -16.28 12.36 -18.14
N ILE A 391 -15.61 13.21 -17.35
CA ILE A 391 -14.91 12.77 -16.14
C ILE A 391 -15.87 12.07 -15.18
N VAL A 392 -17.01 12.70 -14.87
CA VAL A 392 -18.01 12.13 -13.95
C VAL A 392 -18.56 10.80 -14.48
N VAL A 393 -18.94 10.74 -15.76
CA VAL A 393 -19.46 9.50 -16.36
C VAL A 393 -18.41 8.39 -16.34
N THR A 394 -17.16 8.67 -16.70
CA THR A 394 -16.10 7.65 -16.67
C THR A 394 -15.78 7.17 -15.25
N MET A 395 -15.81 8.05 -14.24
CA MET A 395 -15.64 7.66 -12.83
C MET A 395 -16.81 6.85 -12.29
N LEU A 396 -18.05 7.19 -12.67
CA LEU A 396 -19.24 6.40 -12.31
C LEU A 396 -19.19 5.01 -12.94
N LEU A 397 -18.84 4.91 -14.22
CA LEU A 397 -18.65 3.63 -14.90
C LEU A 397 -17.54 2.81 -14.24
N ALA A 398 -16.39 3.41 -13.95
CA ALA A 398 -15.30 2.73 -13.26
C ALA A 398 -15.73 2.21 -11.86
N THR A 399 -16.42 3.04 -11.08
CA THR A 399 -16.80 2.73 -9.69
C THR A 399 -17.89 1.66 -9.62
N PHE A 400 -18.91 1.74 -10.48
CA PHE A 400 -20.08 0.85 -10.38
C PHE A 400 -20.04 -0.31 -11.37
N VAL A 401 -19.59 -0.11 -12.61
CA VAL A 401 -19.68 -1.13 -13.66
C VAL A 401 -18.51 -2.11 -13.59
N VAL A 402 -17.29 -1.65 -13.27
CA VAL A 402 -16.13 -2.54 -13.21
C VAL A 402 -16.26 -3.63 -12.14
N PRO A 403 -16.71 -3.35 -10.90
CA PRO A 403 -16.91 -4.41 -9.91
C PRO A 403 -18.01 -5.41 -10.29
N LEU A 404 -18.99 -5.02 -11.12
CA LEU A 404 -20.04 -5.91 -11.63
C LEU A 404 -19.49 -6.88 -12.69
N ILE A 405 -18.60 -6.40 -13.56
CA ILE A 405 -18.04 -7.18 -14.66
C ILE A 405 -16.86 -8.02 -14.17
N ALA A 406 -16.06 -7.51 -13.24
CA ALA A 406 -14.88 -8.22 -12.76
C ALA A 406 -15.25 -9.42 -11.87
N PRO A 407 -14.42 -10.49 -11.85
CA PRO A 407 -14.68 -11.63 -10.98
C PRO A 407 -14.72 -11.14 -9.53
N LYS A 408 -15.82 -11.47 -8.83
CA LYS A 408 -15.95 -11.20 -7.39
C LYS A 408 -14.76 -11.87 -6.70
N LYS A 409 -14.09 -11.14 -5.82
CA LYS A 409 -13.13 -11.72 -4.90
C LYS A 409 -13.92 -12.68 -3.99
N GLU A 410 -13.75 -13.98 -4.17
CA GLU A 410 -14.41 -14.95 -3.30
C GLU A 410 -13.91 -14.74 -1.86
N PRO A 411 -14.77 -14.89 -0.84
CA PRO A 411 -14.34 -14.76 0.55
C PRO A 411 -13.25 -15.80 0.92
N GLU A 412 -13.17 -16.94 0.23
CA GLU A 412 -12.08 -17.92 0.39
C GLU A 412 -10.71 -17.41 -0.12
N ASP A 413 -10.69 -16.52 -1.12
CA ASP A 413 -9.46 -15.86 -1.60
C ASP A 413 -8.91 -14.82 -0.59
N VAL A 414 -9.69 -14.45 0.44
CA VAL A 414 -9.23 -13.61 1.57
C VAL A 414 -8.49 -14.46 2.60
N GLU A 415 -8.78 -15.77 2.70
CA GLU A 415 -8.01 -16.72 3.52
C GLU A 415 -6.73 -17.19 2.84
N ARG A 416 -6.64 -17.05 1.51
CA ARG A 416 -5.39 -17.16 0.74
C ARG A 416 -4.80 -15.80 0.36
N PHE A 417 -5.09 -14.77 1.14
CA PHE A 417 -4.03 -13.82 1.41
C PHE A 417 -2.93 -14.64 2.06
N ASP A 418 -1.69 -14.53 1.58
CA ASP A 418 -0.58 -15.23 2.21
C ASP A 418 -0.29 -14.50 3.54
N GLU A 419 -1.21 -14.63 4.51
CA GLU A 419 -1.17 -14.01 5.84
C GLU A 419 0.14 -14.41 6.52
N GLU A 420 0.65 -15.59 6.19
CA GLU A 420 1.97 -16.08 6.56
C GLU A 420 3.09 -15.26 5.91
N GLN A 421 3.11 -15.09 4.58
CA GLN A 421 4.12 -14.24 3.92
C GLN A 421 4.03 -12.77 4.38
N ALA A 422 2.83 -12.21 4.51
CA ALA A 422 2.63 -10.85 5.00
C ALA A 422 3.13 -10.72 6.45
N SER A 423 2.82 -11.70 7.32
CA SER A 423 3.34 -11.74 8.69
C SER A 423 4.85 -11.91 8.74
N ILE A 424 5.42 -12.75 7.86
CA ILE A 424 6.87 -12.93 7.76
C ILE A 424 7.53 -11.62 7.33
N GLU A 425 6.98 -10.91 6.36
CA GLU A 425 7.53 -9.64 5.89
C GLU A 425 7.44 -8.54 6.95
N MET A 426 6.32 -8.46 7.68
CA MET A 426 6.19 -7.58 8.84
C MET A 426 7.20 -7.90 9.94
N LEU A 427 7.38 -9.18 10.28
CA LEU A 427 8.37 -9.56 11.31
C LEU A 427 9.80 -9.31 10.84
N ARG A 428 10.09 -9.44 9.53
CA ARG A 428 11.38 -9.07 8.94
C ARG A 428 11.66 -7.58 9.05
N SER A 429 10.68 -6.73 8.76
CA SER A 429 10.86 -5.28 8.91
C SER A 429 11.15 -4.89 10.37
N VAL A 430 10.51 -5.57 11.33
CA VAL A 430 10.83 -5.40 12.77
C VAL A 430 12.27 -5.82 13.07
N VAL A 431 12.72 -6.97 12.55
CA VAL A 431 14.11 -7.44 12.73
C VAL A 431 15.12 -6.46 12.12
N GLU A 432 14.86 -5.94 10.92
CA GLU A 432 15.72 -4.95 10.27
C GLU A 432 15.82 -3.66 11.07
N GLU A 433 14.70 -3.15 11.58
CA GLU A 433 14.66 -1.92 12.38
C GLU A 433 15.32 -2.12 13.76
N LEU A 434 15.16 -3.29 14.39
CA LEU A 434 15.89 -3.65 15.60
C LEU A 434 17.40 -3.74 15.35
N ALA A 435 17.81 -4.35 14.23
CA ALA A 435 19.21 -4.42 13.83
C ALA A 435 19.81 -3.04 13.55
N ALA A 436 19.05 -2.14 12.93
CA ALA A 436 19.47 -0.76 12.68
C ALA A 436 19.64 0.07 13.96
N ARG A 437 18.92 -0.27 15.04
CA ARG A 437 19.03 0.38 16.37
C ARG A 437 20.09 -0.25 17.27
N GLN A 438 20.87 -1.20 16.75
CA GLN A 438 21.92 -1.86 17.50
C GLN A 438 23.09 -0.90 17.76
N THR A 439 23.49 -0.78 19.03
CA THR A 439 24.66 -0.07 19.52
C THR A 439 25.63 -1.06 20.20
N SER A 440 26.85 -0.63 20.50
CA SER A 440 27.82 -1.46 21.22
C SER A 440 27.34 -1.91 22.61
N GLU A 441 26.51 -1.10 23.28
CA GLU A 441 26.00 -1.37 24.63
C GLU A 441 24.76 -2.29 24.70
N ASN A 442 23.94 -2.33 23.64
CA ASN A 442 22.71 -3.12 23.59
C ASN A 442 22.85 -4.39 22.72
N ARG A 443 24.03 -4.60 22.10
CA ARG A 443 24.29 -5.63 21.09
C ARG A 443 23.78 -7.01 21.47
N ALA A 444 24.11 -7.49 22.68
CA ALA A 444 23.73 -8.82 23.14
C ALA A 444 22.20 -8.96 23.32
N ALA A 445 21.58 -7.97 23.96
CA ALA A 445 20.14 -7.94 24.19
C ALA A 445 19.35 -7.81 22.87
N THR A 446 19.81 -6.98 21.93
CA THR A 446 19.22 -6.87 20.58
C THR A 446 19.31 -8.19 19.83
N GLN A 447 20.46 -8.88 19.89
CA GLN A 447 20.61 -10.19 19.23
C GLN A 447 19.70 -11.27 19.83
N MET A 448 19.46 -11.25 21.15
CA MET A 448 18.49 -12.16 21.77
C MET A 448 17.07 -11.92 21.24
N VAL A 449 16.63 -10.65 21.17
CA VAL A 449 15.29 -10.31 20.66
C VAL A 449 15.17 -10.65 19.16
N ILE A 450 16.19 -10.33 18.34
CA ILE A 450 16.22 -10.70 16.91
C ILE A 450 16.13 -12.22 16.73
N ARG A 451 16.82 -13.02 17.56
CA ARG A 451 16.72 -14.49 17.51
C ARG A 451 15.29 -14.96 17.77
N ALA A 452 14.61 -14.41 18.78
CA ALA A 452 13.22 -14.75 19.08
C ALA A 452 12.27 -14.42 17.90
N TYR A 453 12.47 -13.28 17.24
CA TYR A 453 11.72 -12.93 16.02
C TYR A 453 12.04 -13.87 14.85
N ASN A 454 13.30 -14.23 14.64
CA ASN A 454 13.70 -15.18 13.60
C ASN A 454 13.14 -16.60 13.82
N GLU A 455 13.07 -17.06 15.07
CA GLU A 455 12.41 -18.33 15.43
C GLU A 455 10.92 -18.27 15.10
N ARG A 456 10.25 -17.16 15.41
CA ARG A 456 8.84 -16.95 15.07
C ARG A 456 8.61 -16.92 13.55
N ILE A 457 9.51 -16.31 12.79
CA ILE A 457 9.51 -16.34 11.32
C ILE A 457 9.71 -17.77 10.80
N ALA A 458 10.67 -18.52 11.36
CA ALA A 458 10.93 -19.90 10.97
C ALA A 458 9.71 -20.81 11.26
N HIS A 459 9.04 -20.59 12.38
CA HIS A 459 7.83 -21.31 12.75
C HIS A 459 6.66 -21.01 11.79
N LEU A 460 6.52 -19.76 11.34
CA LEU A 460 5.52 -19.40 10.32
C LEU A 460 5.86 -20.04 8.97
N LYS A 461 7.13 -20.05 8.56
CA LYS A 461 7.56 -20.70 7.30
C LYS A 461 7.31 -22.21 7.27
N ASN A 462 7.52 -22.89 8.39
CA ASN A 462 7.33 -24.33 8.50
C ASN A 462 5.86 -24.73 8.67
N LYS A 463 4.95 -23.76 8.85
CA LYS A 463 3.50 -24.01 8.96
C LYS A 463 2.87 -24.34 7.61
N GLY A 464 3.51 -23.91 6.51
CA GLY A 464 3.12 -24.24 5.13
C GLY A 464 3.47 -25.67 4.67
N ASP A 465 4.07 -26.50 5.52
CA ASP A 465 4.31 -27.92 5.23
C ASP A 465 3.19 -28.77 5.85
N VAL A 466 2.47 -29.51 5.01
CA VAL A 466 1.19 -30.24 5.26
C VAL A 466 1.33 -31.42 6.26
N THR A 467 2.32 -31.40 7.14
CA THR A 467 2.66 -32.49 8.09
C THR A 467 2.24 -32.24 9.54
N ASN A 468 1.84 -31.02 9.93
CA ASN A 468 1.58 -30.69 11.34
C ASN A 468 0.18 -31.04 11.86
N GLU A 469 -0.87 -31.04 11.02
CA GLU A 469 -2.23 -31.39 11.47
C GLU A 469 -2.33 -32.85 11.93
N SER A 470 -1.67 -33.79 11.23
CA SER A 470 -1.69 -35.21 11.60
C SER A 470 -0.91 -35.52 12.90
N MET A 471 0.09 -34.71 13.26
CA MET A 471 0.92 -34.94 14.47
C MET A 471 0.38 -34.28 15.75
N THR A 472 -0.63 -33.41 15.65
CA THR A 472 -1.23 -32.69 16.79
C THR A 472 -1.73 -33.63 17.92
N PRO A 473 -2.48 -34.72 17.66
CA PRO A 473 -2.93 -35.63 18.72
C PRO A 473 -1.78 -36.33 19.46
N LEU A 474 -0.70 -36.68 18.74
CA LEU A 474 0.49 -37.29 19.31
C LEU A 474 1.26 -36.30 20.20
N ARG A 475 1.40 -35.04 19.77
CA ARG A 475 1.99 -33.96 20.58
C ARG A 475 1.20 -33.64 21.84
N LEU A 476 -0.13 -33.66 21.76
CA LEU A 476 -1.00 -33.50 22.94
C LEU A 476 -0.87 -34.67 23.92
N ARG A 477 -0.54 -35.87 23.44
CA ARG A 477 -0.28 -37.04 24.27
C ARG A 477 1.08 -36.93 24.96
N ALA A 478 2.12 -36.56 24.22
CA ALA A 478 3.45 -36.33 24.76
C ALA A 478 3.48 -35.22 25.83
N ASN A 479 2.79 -34.10 25.58
CA ASN A 479 2.66 -33.03 26.57
C ASN A 479 1.94 -33.50 27.85
N ARG A 480 0.90 -34.34 27.72
CA ARG A 480 0.24 -34.97 28.87
C ARG A 480 1.19 -35.88 29.67
N TRP A 481 2.03 -36.67 29.00
CA TRP A 481 3.03 -37.50 29.69
C TRP A 481 4.05 -36.65 30.47
N GLU A 482 4.51 -35.51 29.93
CA GLU A 482 5.35 -34.59 30.71
C GLU A 482 4.61 -34.00 31.90
N HIS A 483 3.36 -33.59 31.70
CA HIS A 483 2.54 -32.97 32.73
C HIS A 483 2.31 -33.95 33.91
N ASP A 484 1.93 -35.19 33.61
CA ASP A 484 1.70 -36.21 34.62
C ASP A 484 2.99 -36.60 35.35
N PHE A 485 4.13 -36.67 34.63
CA PHE A 485 5.42 -36.95 35.22
C PHE A 485 5.89 -35.84 36.18
N VAL A 486 5.71 -34.58 35.80
CA VAL A 486 6.09 -33.44 36.65
C VAL A 486 5.21 -33.36 37.90
N LEU A 487 3.92 -33.72 37.79
CA LEU A 487 3.04 -33.84 38.94
C LEU A 487 3.49 -34.96 39.90
N ASP A 488 3.83 -36.14 39.40
CA ASP A 488 4.35 -37.25 40.22
C ASP A 488 5.66 -36.86 40.93
N LEU A 489 6.55 -36.11 40.27
CA LEU A 489 7.77 -35.58 40.89
C LEU A 489 7.50 -34.55 42.00
N LEU A 490 6.47 -33.72 41.84
CA LEU A 490 6.03 -32.77 42.87
C LEU A 490 5.39 -33.50 44.06
N GLU A 491 4.56 -34.52 43.80
CA GLU A 491 3.92 -35.32 44.86
C GLU A 491 4.95 -36.12 45.70
N ARG A 492 6.10 -36.46 45.11
CA ARG A 492 7.20 -37.16 45.78
C ARG A 492 8.23 -36.22 46.43
N GLU A 493 8.02 -34.91 46.36
CA GLU A 493 8.95 -33.89 46.87
C GLU A 493 10.38 -34.00 46.29
N GLU A 494 10.53 -34.53 45.07
CA GLU A 494 11.84 -34.71 44.42
C GLU A 494 12.35 -33.47 43.69
N VAL A 495 11.52 -32.42 43.59
CA VAL A 495 11.77 -31.22 42.80
C VAL A 495 11.26 -30.00 43.56
N ASP A 496 11.97 -28.88 43.44
CA ASP A 496 11.52 -27.57 43.95
C ASP A 496 10.10 -27.24 43.49
N GLU A 497 9.22 -26.94 44.45
CA GLU A 497 7.80 -26.69 44.19
C GLU A 497 7.62 -25.53 43.19
N LEU A 498 8.42 -24.47 43.34
CA LEU A 498 8.31 -23.27 42.51
C LEU A 498 8.76 -23.52 41.06
N ALA A 499 9.83 -24.28 40.85
CA ALA A 499 10.28 -24.71 39.54
C ALA A 499 9.25 -25.65 38.88
N GLY A 500 8.70 -26.60 39.65
CA GLY A 500 7.68 -27.53 39.16
C GLY A 500 6.39 -26.84 38.72
N TYR A 501 5.85 -25.92 39.53
CA TYR A 501 4.64 -25.17 39.16
C TYR A 501 4.83 -24.26 37.95
N ARG A 502 6.00 -23.60 37.82
CA ARG A 502 6.31 -22.80 36.63
C ARG A 502 6.39 -23.67 35.37
N TYR A 503 6.99 -24.84 35.47
CA TYR A 503 7.07 -25.80 34.37
C TYR A 503 5.68 -26.31 33.96
N LEU A 504 4.81 -26.65 34.92
CA LEU A 504 3.41 -27.03 34.66
C LEU A 504 2.61 -25.91 33.97
N LYS A 505 2.77 -24.65 34.41
CA LYS A 505 2.12 -23.49 33.76
C LYS A 505 2.55 -23.37 32.29
N ARG A 506 3.81 -23.64 31.99
CA ARG A 506 4.34 -23.65 30.61
C ARG A 506 3.76 -24.80 29.78
N LEU A 507 3.67 -26.01 30.33
CA LEU A 507 3.06 -27.16 29.66
C LEU A 507 1.59 -26.90 29.31
N SER A 508 0.82 -26.35 30.25
CA SER A 508 -0.58 -25.97 30.02
C SER A 508 -0.75 -24.89 28.94
N ARG A 509 0.15 -23.90 28.87
CA ARG A 509 0.17 -22.92 27.76
C ARG A 509 0.39 -23.61 26.42
N THR A 510 1.35 -24.54 26.36
CA THR A 510 1.66 -25.31 25.15
C THR A 510 0.48 -26.18 24.71
N GLU A 511 -0.24 -26.77 25.67
CA GLU A 511 -1.46 -27.53 25.41
C GLU A 511 -2.59 -26.65 24.82
N ASN A 512 -2.78 -25.44 25.35
CA ASN A 512 -3.79 -24.50 24.83
C ASN A 512 -3.48 -24.03 23.41
N LEU A 513 -2.19 -23.87 23.07
CA LEU A 513 -1.75 -23.52 21.72
C LEU A 513 -2.00 -24.66 20.73
N LEU A 514 -1.76 -25.91 21.14
CA LEU A 514 -2.04 -27.10 20.32
C LEU A 514 -3.54 -27.36 20.15
N LYS A 515 -4.39 -26.91 21.08
CA LYS A 515 -5.85 -27.08 21.03
C LYS A 515 -6.61 -26.01 20.24
N HIS A 516 -5.97 -24.96 19.73
CA HIS A 516 -6.63 -23.88 18.97
C HIS A 516 -7.21 -24.28 17.59
N HIS A 517 -7.36 -25.59 17.32
CA HIS A 517 -8.13 -26.15 16.20
C HIS A 517 -9.13 -27.27 16.62
N ALA A 518 -9.38 -27.49 17.92
CA ALA A 518 -10.35 -28.48 18.38
C ALA A 518 -11.20 -27.93 19.54
N ASP A 519 -12.41 -27.45 19.21
CA ASP A 519 -13.42 -27.02 20.18
C ASP A 519 -13.89 -28.18 21.06
N ARG A 520 -13.42 -28.23 22.33
CA ARG A 520 -14.14 -28.76 23.51
C ARG A 520 -13.27 -28.61 24.78
N ILE A 521 -13.71 -27.78 25.72
CA ILE A 521 -13.11 -27.68 27.07
C ILE A 521 -13.74 -28.75 27.97
N SER A 522 -12.93 -29.64 28.56
CA SER A 522 -13.41 -30.70 29.46
C SER A 522 -13.47 -30.25 30.93
N LEU A 523 -14.50 -30.70 31.65
CA LEU A 523 -14.77 -30.38 33.06
C LEU A 523 -13.63 -30.72 34.04
N GLN A 524 -12.79 -31.70 33.70
CA GLN A 524 -11.61 -32.07 34.49
C GLN A 524 -10.59 -30.92 34.60
N ILE A 525 -10.41 -30.13 33.53
CA ILE A 525 -9.41 -29.05 33.47
C ILE A 525 -9.82 -27.88 34.40
N VAL A 526 -11.12 -27.64 34.56
CA VAL A 526 -11.65 -26.63 35.47
C VAL A 526 -11.42 -27.01 36.94
N TYR A 527 -11.59 -28.30 37.27
CA TYR A 527 -11.35 -28.83 38.61
C TYR A 527 -9.86 -28.72 39.02
N LEU A 528 -8.94 -29.01 38.09
CA LEU A 528 -7.49 -28.87 38.31
C LEU A 528 -7.04 -27.39 38.44
N ARG A 529 -7.68 -26.45 37.73
CA ARG A 529 -7.45 -25.00 37.88
C ARG A 529 -7.89 -24.46 39.24
N LEU A 530 -8.98 -24.99 39.79
CA LEU A 530 -9.46 -24.62 41.13
C LEU A 530 -8.51 -25.12 42.23
N ARG A 531 -7.97 -26.33 42.09
CA ARG A 531 -7.00 -26.90 43.05
C ARG A 531 -5.65 -26.18 43.04
N THR A 532 -5.17 -25.76 41.86
CA THR A 532 -3.92 -25.00 41.72
C THR A 532 -4.02 -23.57 42.26
N LEU A 533 -5.18 -22.91 42.11
CA LEU A 533 -5.45 -21.61 42.75
C LEU A 533 -5.48 -21.69 44.29
N ALA A 534 -5.95 -22.81 44.84
CA ALA A 534 -5.98 -23.02 46.29
C ALA A 534 -4.57 -23.16 46.90
N HIS A 535 -3.61 -23.76 46.19
CA HIS A 535 -2.22 -23.85 46.64
C HIS A 535 -1.40 -22.59 46.32
N ALA A 536 -1.72 -21.85 45.24
CA ALA A 536 -1.09 -20.57 44.92
C ALA A 536 -1.32 -19.48 46.00
N GLY A 537 -2.40 -19.57 46.79
CA GLY A 537 -2.65 -18.69 47.93
C GLY A 537 -1.62 -18.82 49.06
N TRP A 538 -1.00 -20.00 49.21
CA TRP A 538 0.05 -20.27 50.20
C TRP A 538 1.40 -19.65 49.78
N HIS A 539 1.69 -19.59 48.48
CA HIS A 539 2.98 -19.10 47.97
C HIS A 539 3.15 -17.58 47.96
N ARG A 540 2.07 -16.78 47.95
CA ARG A 540 2.18 -15.32 48.20
C ARG A 540 2.74 -15.00 49.58
N LEU A 541 2.68 -15.96 50.51
CA LEU A 541 3.22 -15.86 51.86
C LEU A 541 4.70 -16.32 51.93
N VAL A 542 5.15 -17.16 50.99
CA VAL A 542 6.51 -17.72 50.94
C VAL A 542 7.47 -16.86 50.09
N GLU A 543 6.96 -16.08 49.12
CA GLU A 543 7.73 -15.08 48.36
C GLU A 543 8.36 -13.96 49.21
N ALA A 544 8.01 -13.87 50.51
CA ALA A 544 8.58 -12.92 51.45
C ALA A 544 9.86 -13.42 52.18
N LEU A 545 10.36 -14.61 51.87
CA LEU A 545 11.61 -15.14 52.44
C LEU A 545 12.82 -14.79 51.56
N PRO A 546 13.77 -13.96 52.03
CA PRO A 546 15.01 -13.68 51.30
C PRO A 546 15.99 -14.84 51.54
N GLY A 547 16.38 -15.58 50.50
CA GLY A 547 17.34 -16.67 50.70
C GLY A 547 17.84 -17.45 49.48
N ASP A 548 17.03 -17.69 48.44
CA ASP A 548 17.46 -18.64 47.39
C ASP A 548 18.17 -17.96 46.22
N ASP A 549 19.38 -18.44 45.94
CA ASP A 549 20.24 -17.98 44.85
C ASP A 549 19.57 -18.25 43.49
N LEU A 550 19.50 -17.24 42.62
CA LEU A 550 18.89 -17.33 41.28
C LEU A 550 19.50 -18.48 40.46
N THR A 551 20.75 -18.84 40.77
CA THR A 551 21.52 -19.95 40.23
C THR A 551 20.86 -21.32 40.46
N GLU A 552 20.42 -21.60 41.69
CA GLU A 552 19.80 -22.89 42.04
C GLU A 552 18.46 -23.04 41.32
N ARG A 553 17.71 -21.94 41.16
CA ARG A 553 16.42 -21.93 40.46
C ARG A 553 16.54 -22.26 38.97
N VAL A 554 17.53 -21.66 38.27
CA VAL A 554 17.75 -21.92 36.84
C VAL A 554 18.25 -23.35 36.61
N LEU A 555 19.09 -23.86 37.51
CA LEU A 555 19.57 -25.23 37.46
C LEU A 555 18.46 -26.25 37.73
N ALA A 556 17.59 -25.99 38.72
CA ALA A 556 16.46 -26.84 39.05
C ALA A 556 15.43 -26.92 37.90
N GLU A 557 15.10 -25.79 37.27
CA GLU A 557 14.17 -25.79 36.13
C GLU A 557 14.75 -26.53 34.91
N ARG A 558 16.07 -26.41 34.69
CA ARG A 558 16.76 -27.14 33.62
C ARG A 558 16.76 -28.65 33.88
N ASP A 559 17.08 -29.06 35.10
CA ASP A 559 17.12 -30.48 35.48
C ASP A 559 15.75 -31.12 35.33
N LEU A 560 14.71 -30.46 35.85
CA LEU A 560 13.32 -30.88 35.69
C LEU A 560 12.94 -31.07 34.23
N ARG A 561 13.31 -30.10 33.38
CA ARG A 561 13.06 -30.17 31.94
C ARG A 561 13.80 -31.32 31.26
N VAL A 562 15.03 -31.63 31.66
CA VAL A 562 15.77 -32.77 31.09
C VAL A 562 15.09 -34.07 31.50
N ARG A 563 14.76 -34.24 32.78
CA ARG A 563 14.08 -35.43 33.30
C ARG A 563 12.71 -35.66 32.63
N SER A 564 11.92 -34.59 32.44
CA SER A 564 10.60 -34.72 31.79
C SER A 564 10.70 -35.11 30.32
N ASN A 565 11.64 -34.53 29.58
CA ASN A 565 11.84 -34.86 28.17
C ASN A 565 12.40 -36.29 28.00
N GLU A 566 13.26 -36.76 28.90
CA GLU A 566 13.75 -38.14 28.92
C GLU A 566 12.62 -39.14 29.16
N HIS A 567 11.70 -38.85 30.08
CA HIS A 567 10.52 -39.69 30.31
C HIS A 567 9.65 -39.84 29.06
N VAL A 568 9.47 -38.77 28.29
CA VAL A 568 8.71 -38.83 27.01
C VAL A 568 9.46 -39.65 25.95
N ILE A 569 10.79 -39.53 25.89
CA ILE A 569 11.60 -40.32 24.97
C ILE A 569 11.42 -41.82 25.25
N GLU A 570 11.43 -42.24 26.52
CA GLU A 570 11.20 -43.64 26.91
C GLU A 570 9.80 -44.11 26.48
N LYS A 571 8.77 -43.29 26.69
CA LYS A 571 7.38 -43.61 26.27
C LYS A 571 7.26 -43.73 24.75
N LEU A 572 7.88 -42.82 23.99
CA LEU A 572 7.87 -42.86 22.52
C LEU A 572 8.65 -44.07 21.98
N GLN A 573 9.77 -44.44 22.61
CA GLN A 573 10.51 -45.65 22.27
C GLN A 573 9.70 -46.92 22.54
N ALA A 574 8.96 -46.97 23.65
CA ALA A 574 8.08 -48.09 23.97
C ALA A 574 6.92 -48.23 22.98
N GLU A 575 6.29 -47.13 22.55
CA GLU A 575 5.24 -47.17 21.53
C GLU A 575 5.78 -47.59 20.15
N LEU A 576 6.98 -47.12 19.77
CA LEU A 576 7.64 -47.49 18.51
C LEU A 576 8.00 -48.99 18.47
N ALA A 577 8.32 -49.60 19.62
CA ALA A 577 8.60 -51.03 19.74
C ALA A 577 7.33 -51.92 19.81
N SER A 578 6.14 -51.34 19.93
CA SER A 578 4.89 -52.10 20.06
C SER A 578 4.29 -52.47 18.68
N PRO A 579 3.96 -53.74 18.41
CA PRO A 579 3.42 -54.18 17.11
C PRO A 579 1.98 -53.74 16.81
N THR A 580 1.31 -53.04 17.74
CA THR A 580 -0.12 -52.67 17.69
C THR A 580 -0.36 -51.17 17.80
N SER A 581 0.64 -50.32 17.57
CA SER A 581 0.47 -48.87 17.70
C SER A 581 -0.45 -48.31 16.60
N GLU A 582 -1.44 -47.50 16.99
CA GLU A 582 -2.40 -46.85 16.09
C GLU A 582 -1.77 -45.69 15.28
N GLU A 583 -0.58 -45.22 15.67
CA GLU A 583 0.10 -44.05 15.11
C GLU A 583 1.19 -44.45 14.10
N PRO A 584 1.32 -43.74 12.95
CA PRO A 584 2.39 -43.97 11.99
C PRO A 584 3.80 -43.87 12.60
N ALA A 585 4.66 -44.86 12.32
CA ALA A 585 6.04 -44.90 12.81
C ALA A 585 6.89 -43.66 12.40
N GLU A 586 6.53 -43.01 11.28
CA GLU A 586 7.12 -41.76 10.83
C GLU A 586 6.86 -40.60 11.82
N HIS A 587 5.65 -40.50 12.36
CA HIS A 587 5.30 -39.45 13.33
C HIS A 587 5.96 -39.69 14.70
N LEU A 588 6.02 -40.96 15.14
CA LEU A 588 6.71 -41.35 16.37
C LEU A 588 8.22 -41.06 16.31
N SER A 589 8.87 -41.41 15.19
CA SER A 589 10.30 -41.15 15.00
C SER A 589 10.63 -39.67 14.85
N ALA A 590 9.78 -38.89 14.17
CA ALA A 590 9.93 -37.44 14.06
C ALA A 590 9.85 -36.74 15.44
N LEU A 591 8.86 -37.12 16.25
CA LEU A 591 8.68 -36.54 17.59
C LEU A 591 9.80 -37.00 18.55
N LEU A 592 10.25 -38.25 18.45
CA LEU A 592 11.38 -38.75 19.23
C LEU A 592 12.67 -37.95 18.95
N LEU A 593 12.96 -37.65 17.68
CA LEU A 593 14.10 -36.81 17.29
C LEU A 593 13.96 -35.37 17.83
N GLU A 594 12.74 -34.83 17.86
CA GLU A 594 12.45 -33.51 18.44
C GLU A 594 12.82 -33.48 19.94
N TYR A 595 12.33 -34.44 20.71
CA TYR A 595 12.62 -34.54 22.15
C TYR A 595 14.11 -34.81 22.45
N GLN A 596 14.78 -35.65 21.65
CA GLN A 596 16.23 -35.88 21.79
C GLN A 596 17.04 -34.60 21.57
N ARG A 597 16.65 -33.76 20.60
CA ARG A 597 17.28 -32.44 20.38
C ARG A 597 17.02 -31.49 21.55
N LEU A 598 15.82 -31.50 22.13
CA LEU A 598 15.49 -30.69 23.31
C LEU A 598 16.38 -31.05 24.52
N VAL A 599 16.63 -32.34 24.75
CA VAL A 599 17.56 -32.79 25.82
C VAL A 599 19.00 -32.36 25.52
N GLN A 600 19.48 -32.56 24.30
CA GLN A 600 20.86 -32.19 23.92
C GLN A 600 21.11 -30.68 24.07
N THR A 601 20.16 -29.86 23.63
CA THR A 601 20.27 -28.39 23.75
C THR A 601 20.20 -27.92 25.20
N ALA A 602 19.32 -28.52 26.01
CA ALA A 602 19.25 -28.22 27.43
C ALA A 602 20.55 -28.58 28.17
N ARG A 603 21.21 -29.69 27.80
CA ARG A 603 22.51 -30.09 28.38
C ARG A 603 23.68 -29.23 27.91
N ALA A 604 23.65 -28.70 26.69
CA ALA A 604 24.74 -27.90 26.11
C ALA A 604 24.78 -26.43 26.58
N ALA A 605 23.68 -25.92 27.17
CA ALA A 605 23.60 -24.54 27.65
C ALA A 605 24.34 -24.36 28.99
N ASN A 606 25.62 -23.96 28.93
CA ASN A 606 26.37 -23.44 30.09
C ASN A 606 26.48 -21.90 30.00
N PRO A 607 25.87 -21.12 30.91
CA PRO A 607 25.98 -19.67 30.84
C PRO A 607 27.00 -19.08 31.83
N SER A 608 27.80 -18.12 31.35
CA SER A 608 28.55 -17.18 32.20
C SER A 608 27.59 -16.14 32.80
N ILE A 609 27.48 -16.14 34.13
CA ILE A 609 26.39 -15.56 34.94
C ILE A 609 26.30 -14.03 34.90
N THR A 610 27.43 -13.32 34.77
CA THR A 610 27.47 -11.85 34.85
C THR A 610 26.95 -11.15 33.59
N ALA A 611 26.99 -11.84 32.44
CA ALA A 611 26.50 -11.31 31.16
C ALA A 611 24.98 -11.46 31.01
N LEU A 612 24.37 -12.42 31.69
CA LEU A 612 22.93 -12.72 31.56
C LEU A 612 22.06 -11.75 32.35
N ALA A 613 22.36 -11.49 33.63
CA ALA A 613 21.55 -10.61 34.46
C ALA A 613 21.43 -9.18 33.89
N THR A 614 22.54 -8.60 33.42
CA THR A 614 22.54 -7.27 32.78
C THR A 614 21.95 -7.29 31.36
N SER A 615 21.96 -8.44 30.67
CA SER A 615 21.34 -8.58 29.35
C SER A 615 19.83 -8.79 29.41
N VAL A 616 19.29 -9.39 30.49
CA VAL A 616 17.86 -9.71 30.64
C VAL A 616 17.04 -8.43 30.83
N ASP A 617 17.47 -7.52 31.70
CA ASP A 617 16.80 -6.21 31.89
C ASP A 617 16.82 -5.38 30.60
N LYS A 618 18.00 -5.29 29.94
CA LYS A 618 18.13 -4.60 28.66
C LYS A 618 17.33 -5.29 27.54
N ALA A 619 17.18 -6.61 27.58
CA ALA A 619 16.40 -7.36 26.60
C ALA A 619 14.90 -7.10 26.76
N ALA A 620 14.41 -6.87 27.98
CA ALA A 620 13.02 -6.51 28.21
C ALA A 620 12.66 -5.16 27.56
N ASP A 621 13.53 -4.15 27.71
CA ASP A 621 13.33 -2.85 27.05
C ASP A 621 13.38 -2.94 25.53
N ILE A 622 14.31 -3.73 24.99
CA ILE A 622 14.40 -3.96 23.55
C ILE A 622 13.21 -4.78 23.04
N LYS A 623 12.67 -5.69 23.85
CA LYS A 623 11.46 -6.45 23.54
C LYS A 623 10.22 -5.55 23.54
N ARG A 624 10.09 -4.60 24.47
CA ARG A 624 9.05 -3.55 24.41
C ARG A 624 9.15 -2.73 23.12
N ALA A 625 10.38 -2.33 22.75
CA ALA A 625 10.62 -1.61 21.51
C ALA A 625 10.25 -2.45 20.28
N GLY A 626 10.59 -3.75 20.26
CA GLY A 626 10.22 -4.69 19.21
C GLY A 626 8.70 -4.85 19.05
N LEU A 627 7.95 -4.99 20.15
CA LEU A 627 6.48 -5.09 20.12
C LEU A 627 5.81 -3.80 19.63
N ARG A 628 6.38 -2.63 19.96
CA ARG A 628 5.91 -1.34 19.40
C ARG A 628 6.13 -1.26 17.89
N LEU A 629 7.32 -1.66 17.42
CA LEU A 629 7.64 -1.74 15.99
C LEU A 629 6.71 -2.73 15.26
N GLU A 630 6.35 -3.83 15.90
CA GLU A 630 5.42 -4.80 15.35
C GLU A 630 4.01 -4.22 15.20
N LEU A 631 3.52 -3.45 16.19
CA LEU A 631 2.24 -2.72 16.07
C LEU A 631 2.27 -1.68 14.94
N GLU A 632 3.37 -0.94 14.79
CA GLU A 632 3.55 0.02 13.70
C GLU A 632 3.54 -0.67 12.33
N ALA A 633 4.22 -1.82 12.20
CA ALA A 633 4.23 -2.60 10.97
C ALA A 633 2.84 -3.18 10.62
N ILE A 634 2.08 -3.66 11.62
CA ILE A 634 0.71 -4.13 11.46
C ILE A 634 -0.21 -2.98 10.99
N GLN A 635 -0.07 -1.80 11.61
CA GLN A 635 -0.85 -0.61 11.24
C GLN A 635 -0.54 -0.15 9.82
N SER A 636 0.74 -0.02 9.47
CA SER A 636 1.18 0.39 8.13
C SER A 636 0.68 -0.58 7.05
N SER A 637 0.71 -1.89 7.33
CA SER A 637 0.24 -2.91 6.38
C SER A 637 -1.27 -2.86 6.17
N TYR A 638 -2.04 -2.52 7.21
CA TYR A 638 -3.48 -2.30 7.09
C TYR A 638 -3.80 -1.04 6.25
N GLU A 639 -3.08 0.05 6.47
CA GLU A 639 -3.25 1.30 5.72
C GLU A 639 -2.90 1.16 4.23
N ASP A 640 -1.88 0.37 3.91
CA ASP A 640 -1.44 0.08 2.54
C ASP A 640 -2.37 -0.92 1.82
N GLY A 641 -3.39 -1.45 2.52
CA GLY A 641 -4.32 -2.44 1.99
C GLY A 641 -3.72 -3.83 1.79
N SER A 642 -2.51 -4.07 2.32
CA SER A 642 -1.84 -5.38 2.30
C SER A 642 -2.28 -6.28 3.45
N LEU A 643 -3.07 -5.78 4.42
CA LEU A 643 -3.64 -6.58 5.50
C LEU A 643 -5.15 -6.40 5.61
N PRO A 644 -5.97 -7.47 5.57
CA PRO A 644 -7.42 -7.35 5.76
C PRO A 644 -7.76 -7.02 7.22
N ARG A 645 -8.94 -6.38 7.44
CA ARG A 645 -9.38 -5.91 8.77
C ARG A 645 -9.46 -7.02 9.84
N ALA A 646 -9.83 -8.23 9.44
CA ALA A 646 -9.90 -9.38 10.36
C ALA A 646 -8.51 -9.76 10.88
N SER A 647 -7.52 -9.90 9.98
CA SER A 647 -6.12 -10.16 10.31
C SER A 647 -5.49 -9.03 11.12
N TYR A 648 -5.78 -7.77 10.76
CA TYR A 648 -5.36 -6.60 11.55
C TYR A 648 -5.79 -6.70 13.01
N LYS A 649 -7.07 -7.01 13.25
CA LYS A 649 -7.60 -7.13 14.62
C LYS A 649 -6.90 -8.28 15.37
N ARG A 650 -6.79 -9.46 14.75
CA ARG A 650 -6.15 -10.65 15.36
C ARG A 650 -4.67 -10.42 15.69
N LEU A 651 -3.88 -9.88 14.76
CA LEU A 651 -2.45 -9.64 14.96
C LEU A 651 -2.21 -8.57 16.04
N ARG A 652 -3.01 -7.49 16.04
CA ARG A 652 -2.93 -6.44 17.06
C ARG A 652 -3.28 -6.97 18.46
N GLU A 653 -4.29 -7.82 18.56
CA GLU A 653 -4.68 -8.49 19.81
C GLU A 653 -3.58 -9.43 20.32
N ASN A 654 -2.96 -10.22 19.44
CA ASN A 654 -1.81 -11.06 19.79
C ASN A 654 -0.63 -10.23 20.34
N VAL A 655 -0.32 -9.09 19.73
CA VAL A 655 0.77 -8.21 20.22
C VAL A 655 0.40 -7.58 21.57
N ALA A 656 -0.86 -7.19 21.76
CA ALA A 656 -1.34 -6.68 23.05
C ALA A 656 -1.21 -7.72 24.18
N LEU A 657 -1.53 -8.98 23.89
CA LEU A 657 -1.32 -10.09 24.83
C LEU A 657 0.17 -10.29 25.15
N MET A 658 1.06 -10.21 24.15
CA MET A 658 2.50 -10.28 24.38
C MET A 658 3.06 -9.11 25.18
N GLN A 659 2.45 -7.92 25.07
CA GLN A 659 2.80 -6.76 25.89
C GLN A 659 2.38 -6.98 27.35
N MET A 660 1.17 -7.48 27.60
CA MET A 660 0.70 -7.83 28.94
C MET A 660 1.58 -8.92 29.58
N ASP A 661 1.89 -9.99 28.85
CA ASP A 661 2.81 -11.04 29.33
C ASP A 661 4.21 -10.50 29.66
N LEU A 662 4.68 -9.46 28.95
CA LEU A 662 5.98 -8.85 29.25
C LEU A 662 5.94 -8.00 30.53
N GLU A 663 4.81 -7.35 30.81
CA GLU A 663 4.60 -6.56 32.02
C GLU A 663 4.40 -7.44 33.26
N ASP A 664 3.80 -8.62 33.13
CA ASP A 664 3.59 -9.57 34.23
C ASP A 664 4.86 -10.35 34.65
N ASN A 665 5.90 -10.38 33.80
CA ASN A 665 7.15 -11.13 34.04
C ASN A 665 8.33 -10.23 34.48
N LEU A 666 8.11 -8.93 34.63
CA LEU A 666 9.05 -7.94 35.16
C LEU A 666 8.63 -7.58 36.59
#